data_AF-A0A6A3LT54-F1
#
_entry.id   AF-A0A6A3LT54-F1
#
_cell.length_a   1.000
_cell.length_b   1.000
_cell.length_c   1.000
_cell.angle_alpha   90.00
_cell.angle_beta   90.00
_cell.angle_gamma   90.00
#
_symmetry.space_group_name_H-M   'P 1'
#
loop_
_entity.id
_entity.type
_entity.pdbx_description
1 polymer ?
#
loop_
_entity_poly.entity_id
_entity_poly.type
_entity_poly.pdbx_seq_one_letter_code
_entity_poly.pdbx_strand_id
1 'polypeptide(L)'
;METAATMDVVVVFQRNEYYVSTQASADRSTLPVDLLQCQLLSLVGVLPDDQVLLSPSGEVLYSPSKADVATIAVPTEGRPRFFVLSSAESTAKGLEMAEDWTQICTKATFGNAAVVQPAFRKIAATGGDPLATLICGPCARTCTTGFQPVSPMEWGASKKMASRFISEIAVVTGDVDVAAPAGFTKLPGDLNYSASGDYVYLCVKRGGPNALTQLHVLFDQLDGESSSAAERAKEKGVYIAEKVVDVDCNSGGTARDGSGMCVRIGYDSVQLLGNKEQLETFGITDITVVVGDQPPPSAEYVKITRNLNEGAPGALPVFICYRLAPLGGFACNSSREHSEFGECLFATRHVTGIECVLDFDEQRLGFARTTLAAAQRRGDEAIMEAHYRQHQSGMLGRLQSGLQRAQSYESRKMQEEALKRIPVDVLHERAQANTSPMPSYQDELVKQLLHWFKREFFTWMNQPRCSACSHDKTRSVRTEGPSTAEEIAGQASRVEVYQCPACGALTRFPRYNDPVKLLDTRTGRCGEWANCFTLCCRAMGFEARYVLDVTDHVWTEVYSEHFKRWLHCDSCEDQLDCPLTYEVGWGKKLSYIFSFAHDEVVDTARRYTQNWAEMRSRRQDVSETWLETTIGNMNRGLRERQTPERVAVLTARAKSECEELRLGRSVQKTEVKGRVSGSAEWKTQRQEDGKQEVASSNATSTPPPTKTLNTVSPADILQTIYETLAFCAAMRENFVSAPPLRAFGPDGLRDDKKCSEAAAGAQSGYRVTRVLMWGGEFFDGLQFVYEKDTTGHALSTSSTTVYGSLMGNANAKRQASQPTVTLELLPDEVVTRVSGRKGAWTDNITLHTNFERTMTCGGKGGGDFSVLTPAKSEIRSISFKIGDHLTDAIAFVLEPSSTKTLGGDTMEILMKTLSSGDHSSRQKAISAALRYLENIAHQPEELKFKRIRASNKFFASNVGTLGEAAAKAFMRWCGFEEMSEQGDQYFVFQPAQQQVKPSPQRLSAEAHKRMHFLKNVGTH
;
A
#
# COMPACT_ATOMS: atom_id res chain seq x y z
N MET A 1 31.29 46.94 -22.35
CA MET A 1 31.69 45.53 -22.16
C MET A 1 31.83 45.33 -20.68
N GLU A 2 30.74 44.93 -20.02
CA GLU A 2 30.80 44.53 -18.61
C GLU A 2 31.68 43.27 -18.52
N THR A 3 32.64 43.27 -17.61
CA THR A 3 33.50 42.13 -17.33
C THR A 3 32.64 40.98 -16.81
N ALA A 4 32.35 40.00 -17.67
CA ALA A 4 31.60 38.80 -17.29
C ALA A 4 32.36 38.07 -16.16
N ALA A 5 31.67 37.81 -15.05
CA ALA A 5 32.24 37.06 -13.94
C ALA A 5 32.39 35.59 -14.35
N THR A 6 33.49 34.94 -13.96
CA THR A 6 33.66 33.50 -14.12
C THR A 6 33.24 32.76 -12.86
N MET A 7 32.74 31.54 -13.01
CA MET A 7 32.41 30.63 -11.90
C MET A 7 32.83 29.21 -12.25
N ASP A 8 33.41 28.52 -11.28
CA ASP A 8 33.69 27.10 -11.41
C ASP A 8 32.45 26.29 -11.04
N VAL A 9 32.17 25.25 -11.81
CA VAL A 9 31.08 24.31 -11.58
C VAL A 9 31.62 22.89 -11.67
N VAL A 10 30.95 21.98 -10.97
CA VAL A 10 31.24 20.56 -11.01
C VAL A 10 30.19 19.84 -11.81
N VAL A 11 30.63 18.97 -12.70
CA VAL A 11 29.77 18.25 -13.62
C VAL A 11 30.04 16.77 -13.45
N VAL A 12 29.01 16.01 -13.12
CA VAL A 12 29.10 14.55 -13.04
C VAL A 12 28.44 13.93 -14.26
N PHE A 13 29.22 13.20 -15.05
CA PHE A 13 28.75 12.48 -16.24
C PHE A 13 29.35 11.08 -16.27
N GLN A 14 28.53 10.06 -16.51
CA GLN A 14 28.95 8.65 -16.55
C GLN A 14 29.86 8.24 -15.35
N ARG A 15 29.51 8.71 -14.13
CA ARG A 15 30.25 8.46 -12.86
C ARG A 15 31.65 9.07 -12.79
N ASN A 16 31.97 9.99 -13.70
CA ASN A 16 33.17 10.81 -13.64
C ASN A 16 32.79 12.23 -13.26
N GLU A 17 33.50 12.79 -12.29
CA GLU A 17 33.38 14.18 -11.88
C GLU A 17 34.40 15.01 -12.66
N TYR A 18 33.91 16.02 -13.37
CA TYR A 18 34.67 16.99 -14.13
C TYR A 18 34.50 18.39 -13.56
N TYR A 19 35.50 19.23 -13.77
CA TYR A 19 35.52 20.62 -13.32
C TYR A 19 35.45 21.53 -14.54
N VAL A 20 34.51 22.47 -14.54
CA VAL A 20 34.28 23.39 -15.66
C VAL A 20 34.29 24.81 -15.14
N SER A 21 35.10 25.67 -15.74
CA SER A 21 35.03 27.11 -15.49
C SER A 21 34.17 27.74 -16.57
N THR A 22 33.08 28.41 -16.18
CA THR A 22 32.07 28.96 -17.09
C THR A 22 31.78 30.43 -16.78
N GLN A 23 31.12 31.14 -17.69
CA GLN A 23 30.69 32.52 -17.44
C GLN A 23 29.40 32.51 -16.62
N ALA A 24 29.29 33.45 -15.70
CA ALA A 24 28.11 33.67 -14.87
C ALA A 24 27.64 35.12 -15.01
N SER A 25 26.43 35.40 -14.52
CA SER A 25 25.97 36.78 -14.33
C SER A 25 26.91 37.56 -13.39
N ALA A 26 26.88 38.89 -13.46
CA ALA A 26 27.76 39.75 -12.66
C ALA A 26 27.64 39.51 -11.14
N ASP A 27 26.46 39.10 -10.68
CA ASP A 27 26.13 38.73 -9.29
C ASP A 27 26.35 37.23 -8.98
N ARG A 28 26.81 36.44 -9.96
CA ARG A 28 27.06 34.99 -9.88
C ARG A 28 25.83 34.16 -9.46
N SER A 29 24.62 34.64 -9.71
CA SER A 29 23.37 33.95 -9.37
C SER A 29 22.80 33.11 -10.52
N THR A 30 23.29 33.29 -11.76
CA THR A 30 22.80 32.56 -12.93
C THR A 30 23.92 32.17 -13.90
N LEU A 31 23.70 31.07 -14.63
CA LEU A 31 24.58 30.54 -15.67
C LEU A 31 23.88 30.54 -17.04
N PRO A 32 24.50 31.07 -18.11
CA PRO A 32 23.97 30.94 -19.47
C PRO A 32 23.99 29.47 -19.93
N VAL A 33 22.81 28.95 -20.31
CA VAL A 33 22.65 27.53 -20.68
C VAL A 33 23.45 27.20 -21.93
N ASP A 34 23.30 27.99 -22.99
CA ASP A 34 23.96 27.74 -24.29
C ASP A 34 25.48 27.59 -24.17
N LEU A 35 26.11 28.45 -23.37
CA LEU A 35 27.56 28.41 -23.15
C LEU A 35 27.96 27.16 -22.38
N LEU A 36 27.24 26.84 -21.30
CA LEU A 36 27.50 25.64 -20.51
C LEU A 36 27.33 24.39 -21.37
N GLN A 37 26.30 24.32 -22.22
CA GLN A 37 26.08 23.18 -23.11
C GLN A 37 27.18 22.98 -24.13
N CYS A 38 27.72 24.07 -24.70
CA CYS A 38 28.87 24.00 -25.62
C CYS A 38 30.14 23.52 -24.93
N GLN A 39 30.37 23.95 -23.68
CA GLN A 39 31.49 23.50 -22.86
C GLN A 39 31.34 22.01 -22.48
N LEU A 40 30.13 21.58 -22.15
CA LEU A 40 29.81 20.17 -21.87
C LEU A 40 29.97 19.29 -23.11
N LEU A 41 29.52 19.73 -24.29
CA LEU A 41 29.79 19.01 -25.54
C LEU A 41 31.29 18.79 -25.73
N SER A 42 32.10 19.83 -25.53
CA SER A 42 33.55 19.74 -25.67
C SER A 42 34.21 18.82 -24.65
N LEU A 43 33.64 18.75 -23.43
CA LEU A 43 34.21 18.02 -22.30
C LEU A 43 33.80 16.55 -22.25
N VAL A 44 32.54 16.26 -22.52
CA VAL A 44 31.93 14.92 -22.37
C VAL A 44 31.34 14.35 -23.66
N GLY A 45 31.36 15.10 -24.76
CA GLY A 45 30.97 14.61 -26.09
C GLY A 45 29.46 14.50 -26.34
N VAL A 46 28.62 15.07 -25.47
CA VAL A 46 27.15 15.02 -25.60
C VAL A 46 26.64 16.24 -26.35
N LEU A 47 25.86 16.06 -27.43
CA LEU A 47 25.28 17.16 -28.21
C LEU A 47 24.31 17.99 -27.35
N PRO A 48 24.24 19.33 -27.51
CA PRO A 48 23.33 20.19 -26.73
C PRO A 48 21.88 19.73 -26.71
N ASP A 49 21.35 19.34 -27.88
CA ASP A 49 19.99 18.80 -28.05
C ASP A 49 19.79 17.44 -27.36
N ASP A 50 20.88 16.82 -26.90
CA ASP A 50 20.87 15.58 -26.14
C ASP A 50 21.21 15.74 -24.65
N GLN A 51 21.49 16.96 -24.18
CA GLN A 51 21.88 17.18 -22.79
C GLN A 51 20.65 17.38 -21.90
N VAL A 52 20.55 16.57 -20.84
CA VAL A 52 19.63 16.82 -19.72
C VAL A 52 20.46 17.14 -18.47
N LEU A 53 20.21 18.31 -17.87
CA LEU A 53 20.90 18.80 -16.68
C LEU A 53 20.03 18.67 -15.45
N LEU A 54 20.55 18.02 -14.42
CA LEU A 54 19.90 17.84 -13.13
C LEU A 54 20.65 18.58 -12.02
N SER A 55 19.90 19.13 -11.08
CA SER A 55 20.43 19.65 -9.81
C SER A 55 20.77 18.51 -8.84
N PRO A 56 21.50 18.79 -7.73
CA PRO A 56 21.72 17.81 -6.67
C PRO A 56 20.45 17.38 -5.93
N SER A 57 19.37 18.16 -5.99
CA SER A 57 18.07 17.80 -5.43
C SER A 57 17.23 16.94 -6.40
N GLY A 58 17.74 16.67 -7.61
CA GLY A 58 17.06 15.89 -8.65
C GLY A 58 16.14 16.72 -9.56
N GLU A 59 16.16 18.05 -9.44
CA GLU A 59 15.40 18.94 -10.32
C GLU A 59 15.98 18.97 -11.73
N VAL A 60 15.11 18.91 -12.75
CA VAL A 60 15.51 19.09 -14.15
C VAL A 60 15.70 20.60 -14.41
N LEU A 61 16.96 21.02 -14.37
CA LEU A 61 17.38 22.40 -14.64
C LEU A 61 17.30 22.74 -16.13
N TYR A 62 17.59 21.77 -16.99
CA TYR A 62 17.45 21.89 -18.43
C TYR A 62 17.14 20.53 -19.07
N SER A 63 16.24 20.52 -20.05
CA SER A 63 16.01 19.40 -20.96
C SER A 63 15.65 19.90 -22.35
N PRO A 64 15.89 19.11 -23.42
CA PRO A 64 15.51 19.50 -24.79
C PRO A 64 13.99 19.71 -24.98
N SER A 65 13.17 19.16 -24.06
CA SER A 65 11.71 19.35 -24.04
C SER A 65 11.26 20.65 -23.37
N LYS A 66 12.11 21.28 -22.54
CA LYS A 66 11.86 22.60 -21.94
C LYS A 66 12.37 23.69 -22.88
N ALA A 67 11.57 24.04 -23.89
CA ALA A 67 11.82 25.25 -24.67
C ALA A 67 11.77 26.48 -23.73
N ASP A 68 12.68 27.44 -23.92
CA ASP A 68 12.75 28.76 -23.25
C ASP A 68 13.63 28.91 -21.99
N VAL A 69 14.49 27.94 -21.63
CA VAL A 69 15.44 28.11 -20.50
C VAL A 69 16.76 28.73 -20.98
N ALA A 70 16.87 30.07 -20.92
CA ALA A 70 18.09 30.79 -21.30
C ALA A 70 19.19 30.77 -20.23
N THR A 71 18.81 30.66 -18.96
CA THR A 71 19.74 30.71 -17.81
C THR A 71 19.33 29.72 -16.71
N ILE A 72 20.31 29.10 -16.06
CA ILE A 72 20.11 28.25 -14.88
C ILE A 72 20.40 29.06 -13.62
N ALA A 73 19.45 29.08 -12.68
CA ALA A 73 19.68 29.66 -11.35
C ALA A 73 20.66 28.80 -10.55
N VAL A 74 21.61 29.44 -9.90
CA VAL A 74 22.66 28.77 -9.12
C VAL A 74 22.81 29.41 -7.74
N PRO A 75 23.17 28.62 -6.71
CA PRO A 75 23.52 29.17 -5.42
C PRO A 75 24.71 30.13 -5.54
N THR A 76 24.61 31.28 -4.88
CA THR A 76 25.72 32.26 -4.78
C THR A 76 26.80 31.84 -3.78
N GLU A 77 26.48 30.87 -2.91
CA GLU A 77 27.38 30.27 -1.93
C GLU A 77 27.73 28.84 -2.34
N GLY A 78 29.02 28.49 -2.33
CA GLY A 78 29.48 27.16 -2.74
C GLY A 78 29.80 27.02 -4.23
N ARG A 79 30.30 25.84 -4.62
CA ARG A 79 30.53 25.49 -6.03
C ARG A 79 29.33 24.67 -6.54
N PRO A 80 28.57 25.13 -7.54
CA PRO A 80 27.43 24.38 -8.05
C PRO A 80 27.84 23.02 -8.63
N ARG A 81 27.05 21.98 -8.35
CA ARG A 81 27.21 20.65 -8.93
C ARG A 81 26.00 20.32 -9.80
N PHE A 82 26.26 19.83 -11.01
CA PHE A 82 25.25 19.38 -11.96
C PHE A 82 25.50 17.93 -12.37
N PHE A 83 24.43 17.22 -12.69
CA PHE A 83 24.50 15.90 -13.30
C PHE A 83 24.03 15.98 -14.75
N VAL A 84 24.82 15.42 -15.66
CA VAL A 84 24.52 15.42 -17.10
C VAL A 84 24.05 14.03 -17.50
N LEU A 85 22.97 13.96 -18.27
CA LEU A 85 22.51 12.76 -18.96
C LEU A 85 22.47 13.01 -20.47
N SER A 86 22.73 11.97 -21.26
CA SER A 86 22.60 11.99 -22.73
C SER A 86 21.26 11.39 -23.13
N SER A 87 20.42 12.12 -23.85
CA SER A 87 19.19 11.56 -24.41
C SER A 87 19.43 10.68 -25.63
N ALA A 88 20.55 10.83 -26.35
CA ALA A 88 20.90 10.00 -27.52
C ALA A 88 21.15 8.52 -27.17
N GLU A 89 21.64 8.22 -25.96
CA GLU A 89 21.83 6.85 -25.46
C GLU A 89 20.54 6.28 -24.83
N SER A 90 19.48 7.08 -24.74
CA SER A 90 18.19 6.70 -24.18
C SER A 90 17.14 6.63 -25.30
N THR A 91 16.33 5.59 -25.35
CA THR A 91 15.10 5.57 -26.17
C THR A 91 14.01 6.54 -25.66
N ALA A 92 14.39 7.53 -24.83
CA ALA A 92 13.47 8.27 -23.98
C ALA A 92 13.10 9.65 -24.57
N LYS A 93 12.03 9.68 -25.36
CA LYS A 93 11.27 10.91 -25.64
C LYS A 93 10.40 11.39 -24.46
N GLY A 94 10.79 11.11 -23.21
CA GLY A 94 9.86 11.21 -22.07
C GLY A 94 10.47 11.36 -20.68
N LEU A 95 11.64 11.99 -20.55
CA LEU A 95 12.19 12.39 -19.24
C LEU A 95 11.59 13.74 -18.81
N GLU A 96 10.32 13.73 -18.43
CA GLU A 96 9.75 14.77 -17.56
C GLU A 96 9.56 14.18 -16.16
N MET A 97 10.48 14.50 -15.24
CA MET A 97 10.17 14.36 -13.83
C MET A 97 9.00 15.31 -13.54
N ALA A 98 7.86 14.75 -13.16
CA ALA A 98 6.70 15.54 -12.81
C ALA A 98 7.06 16.52 -11.66
N GLU A 99 6.65 17.78 -11.79
CA GLU A 99 6.93 18.85 -10.81
C GLU A 99 6.43 18.52 -9.39
N ASP A 100 5.57 17.50 -9.27
CA ASP A 100 4.96 17.02 -8.02
C ASP A 100 5.77 15.91 -7.30
N TRP A 101 6.99 15.59 -7.73
CA TRP A 101 7.77 14.45 -7.22
C TRP A 101 8.01 14.41 -5.70
N THR A 102 7.95 15.57 -5.03
CA THR A 102 8.01 15.73 -3.56
C THR A 102 6.72 15.33 -2.84
N GLN A 103 5.61 15.20 -3.58
CA GLN A 103 4.26 14.92 -3.08
C GLN A 103 3.83 13.46 -3.26
N ILE A 104 4.65 12.63 -3.90
CA ILE A 104 4.36 11.22 -4.22
C ILE A 104 5.44 10.29 -3.64
N CYS A 105 5.07 9.06 -3.25
CA CYS A 105 6.04 8.07 -2.78
C CYS A 105 6.82 7.50 -3.98
N THR A 106 7.92 8.16 -4.37
CA THR A 106 8.74 7.76 -5.52
C THR A 106 10.07 7.18 -5.07
N LYS A 107 10.43 6.02 -5.62
CA LYS A 107 11.77 5.44 -5.48
C LYS A 107 12.67 6.00 -6.59
N ALA A 108 12.78 7.32 -6.69
CA ALA A 108 13.74 7.95 -7.59
C ALA A 108 15.13 7.79 -6.96
N THR A 109 16.11 7.30 -7.73
CA THR A 109 17.49 7.14 -7.27
C THR A 109 18.47 7.64 -8.35
N PHE A 110 19.55 8.31 -7.94
CA PHE A 110 20.74 8.53 -8.76
C PHE A 110 21.74 7.42 -8.43
N GLY A 111 21.89 6.43 -9.33
CA GLY A 111 22.58 5.18 -8.97
C GLY A 111 21.87 4.47 -7.81
N ASN A 112 22.57 4.21 -6.71
CA ASN A 112 22.01 3.62 -5.48
C ASN A 112 21.61 4.66 -4.42
N ALA A 113 21.76 5.96 -4.70
CA ALA A 113 21.38 7.06 -3.81
C ALA A 113 19.96 7.53 -4.13
N ALA A 114 19.03 7.58 -3.16
CA ALA A 114 17.67 8.09 -3.40
C ALA A 114 17.65 9.58 -3.81
N VAL A 115 16.62 10.07 -4.47
CA VAL A 115 16.38 11.52 -4.64
C VAL A 115 15.68 12.03 -3.36
N VAL A 116 15.97 13.27 -2.96
CA VAL A 116 15.68 13.74 -1.59
C VAL A 116 14.18 13.83 -1.31
N GLN A 117 13.66 13.02 -0.38
CA GLN A 117 12.30 13.16 0.14
C GLN A 117 12.30 13.44 1.65
N PRO A 118 11.42 14.31 2.18
CA PRO A 118 11.31 14.55 3.62
C PRO A 118 11.02 13.26 4.41
N ALA A 119 11.81 12.99 5.45
CA ALA A 119 11.70 11.82 6.32
C ALA A 119 10.85 12.09 7.58
N PHE A 120 9.95 11.16 7.88
CA PHE A 120 9.09 11.16 9.06
C PHE A 120 9.30 9.87 9.86
N ARG A 121 9.06 9.94 11.17
CA ARG A 121 9.22 8.78 12.08
C ARG A 121 7.86 8.39 12.67
N LYS A 122 7.52 7.08 12.68
CA LYS A 122 6.40 6.56 13.49
C LYS A 122 6.78 6.57 14.96
N ILE A 123 5.98 7.20 15.83
CA ILE A 123 6.21 7.19 17.28
C ILE A 123 5.68 5.86 17.84
N ALA A 124 6.59 4.94 18.17
CA ALA A 124 6.24 3.67 18.80
C ALA A 124 6.01 3.85 20.32
N ALA A 125 5.01 3.16 20.87
CA ALA A 125 4.69 3.21 22.31
C ALA A 125 5.78 2.59 23.20
N THR A 126 6.64 1.74 22.64
CA THR A 126 7.81 1.13 23.28
C THR A 126 9.04 1.50 22.47
N GLY A 127 9.95 2.30 23.03
CA GLY A 127 11.08 2.92 22.30
C GLY A 127 12.02 1.95 21.56
N GLY A 128 11.66 1.60 20.32
CA GLY A 128 12.48 0.81 19.40
C GLY A 128 13.44 1.65 18.55
N ASP A 129 14.24 0.99 17.69
CA ASP A 129 15.21 1.68 16.83
C ASP A 129 14.50 2.65 15.87
N PRO A 130 14.78 3.97 15.95
CA PRO A 130 14.13 4.96 15.11
C PRO A 130 14.31 4.73 13.60
N LEU A 131 15.36 4.01 13.18
CA LEU A 131 15.61 3.66 11.79
C LEU A 131 14.62 2.63 11.21
N ALA A 132 14.03 1.78 12.05
CA ALA A 132 13.06 0.77 11.64
C ALA A 132 11.65 1.34 11.40
N THR A 133 11.45 2.64 11.68
CA THR A 133 10.15 3.31 11.71
C THR A 133 10.05 4.50 10.76
N LEU A 134 11.04 4.68 9.88
CA LEU A 134 11.10 5.77 8.91
C LEU A 134 10.09 5.58 7.78
N ILE A 135 9.34 6.64 7.49
CA ILE A 135 8.35 6.72 6.42
C ILE A 135 8.42 8.07 5.71
N CYS A 136 8.01 8.13 4.44
CA CYS A 136 8.13 9.34 3.63
C CYS A 136 6.97 10.27 3.95
N GLY A 137 7.07 11.55 3.60
CA GLY A 137 5.98 12.50 3.80
C GLY A 137 4.61 12.01 3.30
N PRO A 138 4.51 11.45 2.09
CA PRO A 138 3.28 10.82 1.61
C PRO A 138 2.79 9.67 2.52
N CYS A 139 3.65 8.72 2.91
CA CYS A 139 3.30 7.61 3.81
C CYS A 139 2.94 8.06 5.23
N ALA A 140 3.54 9.13 5.75
CA ALA A 140 3.18 9.74 7.02
C ALA A 140 1.76 10.33 6.99
N ARG A 141 1.33 10.78 5.81
CA ARG A 141 -0.01 11.35 5.56
C ARG A 141 -1.06 10.30 5.21
N THR A 142 -0.69 9.14 4.64
CA THR A 142 -1.66 8.14 4.13
C THR A 142 -1.66 6.77 4.83
N CYS A 143 -0.55 6.32 5.43
CA CYS A 143 -0.43 4.98 6.02
C CYS A 143 -0.67 4.93 7.55
N THR A 144 -1.17 6.01 8.16
CA THR A 144 -1.44 6.10 9.60
C THR A 144 -2.91 5.79 9.93
N THR A 145 -3.44 4.68 9.40
CA THR A 145 -4.84 4.25 9.68
C THR A 145 -5.02 3.59 11.05
N GLY A 146 -4.19 3.93 12.04
CA GLY A 146 -4.25 3.41 13.41
C GLY A 146 -3.93 4.41 14.51
N PHE A 147 -4.07 5.73 14.28
CA PHE A 147 -3.76 6.78 15.27
C PHE A 147 -2.31 6.76 15.82
N GLN A 148 -1.33 6.25 15.06
CA GLN A 148 0.08 6.37 15.45
C GLN A 148 0.59 7.78 15.08
N PRO A 149 0.97 8.63 16.06
CA PRO A 149 1.49 9.94 15.75
C PRO A 149 2.84 9.81 15.05
N VAL A 150 3.07 10.69 14.08
CA VAL A 150 4.29 10.76 13.27
C VAL A 150 4.92 12.13 13.47
N SER A 151 6.23 12.19 13.64
CA SER A 151 6.94 13.47 13.74
C SER A 151 7.86 13.65 12.54
N PRO A 152 8.03 14.88 12.01
CA PRO A 152 9.16 15.21 11.15
C PRO A 152 10.45 14.79 11.87
N MET A 153 11.37 14.15 11.14
CA MET A 153 12.63 13.76 11.77
C MET A 153 13.54 14.98 11.95
N GLU A 154 13.88 15.30 13.19
CA GLU A 154 14.98 16.23 13.49
C GLU A 154 16.32 15.49 13.37
N TRP A 155 17.06 15.77 12.30
CA TRP A 155 18.27 15.05 11.88
C TRP A 155 19.36 14.99 12.96
N GLY A 156 19.47 16.02 13.80
CA GLY A 156 20.42 16.09 14.91
C GLY A 156 20.19 15.10 16.07
N ALA A 157 19.04 14.41 16.12
CA ALA A 157 18.69 13.54 17.25
C ALA A 157 19.18 12.07 17.12
N SER A 158 19.68 11.64 15.95
CA SER A 158 20.05 10.23 15.69
C SER A 158 21.54 10.03 15.41
N LYS A 159 22.30 9.61 16.42
CA LYS A 159 23.75 9.29 16.30
C LYS A 159 24.04 8.20 15.26
N LYS A 160 23.13 7.23 15.06
CA LYS A 160 23.28 6.15 14.06
C LYS A 160 23.15 6.63 12.61
N MET A 161 22.38 7.69 12.36
CA MET A 161 22.26 8.25 11.01
C MET A 161 23.44 9.14 10.68
N ALA A 162 23.82 10.03 11.60
CA ALA A 162 24.99 10.88 11.44
C ALA A 162 26.26 10.04 11.18
N SER A 163 26.42 8.88 11.85
CA SER A 163 27.59 8.00 11.64
C SER A 163 27.71 7.38 10.25
N ARG A 164 26.68 7.48 9.39
CA ARG A 164 26.74 7.01 7.99
C ARG A 164 27.56 7.94 7.10
N PHE A 165 27.60 9.22 7.44
CA PHE A 165 28.25 10.26 6.64
C PHE A 165 29.63 10.56 7.20
N ILE A 166 30.54 10.90 6.28
CA ILE A 166 31.83 11.47 6.64
C ILE A 166 31.58 12.93 7.05
N SER A 167 32.12 13.32 8.20
CA SER A 167 31.93 14.64 8.81
C SER A 167 33.16 15.53 8.63
N GLU A 168 34.35 14.94 8.58
CA GLU A 168 35.64 15.61 8.41
C GLU A 168 36.63 14.65 7.75
N ILE A 169 37.61 15.22 7.04
CA ILE A 169 38.79 14.51 6.54
C ILE A 169 40.06 15.12 7.14
N ALA A 170 41.10 14.29 7.26
CA ALA A 170 42.45 14.68 7.65
C ALA A 170 43.45 13.91 6.80
N VAL A 171 44.68 14.41 6.69
CA VAL A 171 45.78 13.72 6.01
C VAL A 171 46.89 13.47 7.00
N VAL A 172 47.52 12.30 6.89
CA VAL A 172 48.73 11.95 7.64
C VAL A 172 49.84 11.57 6.70
N THR A 173 51.04 12.05 7.01
CA THR A 173 52.27 11.80 6.28
C THR A 173 53.27 11.09 7.20
N GLY A 174 54.01 10.12 6.68
CA GLY A 174 55.05 9.40 7.41
C GLY A 174 55.32 8.01 6.84
N ASP A 175 55.75 7.08 7.71
CA ASP A 175 55.95 5.68 7.35
C ASP A 175 54.64 4.95 7.04
N VAL A 176 54.72 3.76 6.42
CA VAL A 176 53.56 2.93 6.02
C VAL A 176 52.57 2.68 7.18
N ASP A 177 53.08 2.62 8.40
CA ASP A 177 52.34 2.34 9.63
C ASP A 177 51.91 3.60 10.40
N VAL A 178 52.08 4.81 9.83
CA VAL A 178 51.64 6.07 10.45
C VAL A 178 50.20 5.96 10.95
N ALA A 179 50.01 6.29 12.22
CA ALA A 179 48.72 6.15 12.90
C ALA A 179 47.73 7.24 12.46
N ALA A 180 46.44 6.89 12.41
CA ALA A 180 45.40 7.89 12.18
C ALA A 180 45.32 8.89 13.35
N PRO A 181 44.97 10.17 13.11
CA PRO A 181 44.70 11.11 14.18
C PRO A 181 43.55 10.62 15.08
N ALA A 182 43.53 11.05 16.33
CA ALA A 182 42.51 10.62 17.29
C ALA A 182 41.09 10.90 16.76
N GLY A 183 40.26 9.86 16.65
CA GLY A 183 38.88 9.95 16.15
C GLY A 183 38.72 9.81 14.63
N PHE A 184 39.81 9.65 13.87
CA PHE A 184 39.78 9.40 12.44
C PHE A 184 40.15 7.94 12.11
N THR A 185 39.67 7.45 10.96
CA THR A 185 40.01 6.14 10.40
C THR A 185 40.86 6.34 9.15
N LYS A 186 42.07 5.74 9.11
CA LYS A 186 42.97 5.77 7.95
C LYS A 186 42.40 4.91 6.83
N LEU A 187 42.30 5.48 5.62
CA LEU A 187 41.86 4.76 4.43
C LEU A 187 43.03 3.99 3.81
N PRO A 188 42.77 2.81 3.21
CA PRO A 188 43.78 2.09 2.46
C PRO A 188 44.04 2.80 1.12
N GLY A 189 45.32 2.97 0.78
CA GLY A 189 45.76 3.62 -0.45
C GLY A 189 46.64 4.82 -0.16
N ASP A 190 47.87 4.74 -0.64
CA ASP A 190 48.84 5.83 -0.57
C ASP A 190 48.50 6.86 -1.66
N LEU A 191 48.29 8.12 -1.25
CA LEU A 191 48.04 9.22 -2.17
C LEU A 191 49.30 9.55 -2.98
N ASN A 192 50.48 9.22 -2.47
CA ASN A 192 51.78 9.41 -3.11
C ASN A 192 52.28 8.13 -3.82
N TYR A 193 51.37 7.18 -4.12
CA TYR A 193 51.74 5.87 -4.65
C TYR A 193 52.60 5.99 -5.92
N SER A 194 53.77 5.35 -5.93
CA SER A 194 54.76 5.40 -7.02
C SER A 194 55.38 6.77 -7.33
N ALA A 195 55.11 7.78 -6.50
CA ALA A 195 55.86 9.02 -6.46
C ALA A 195 56.93 8.96 -5.34
N SER A 196 57.88 9.89 -5.34
CA SER A 196 58.96 9.94 -4.35
C SER A 196 58.52 10.76 -3.14
N GLY A 197 58.77 10.28 -1.92
CA GLY A 197 58.46 10.98 -0.66
C GLY A 197 57.92 10.03 0.41
N ASP A 198 57.43 10.60 1.51
CA ASP A 198 56.75 9.86 2.58
C ASP A 198 55.41 9.28 2.09
N TYR A 199 54.90 8.26 2.78
CA TYR A 199 53.57 7.73 2.51
C TYR A 199 52.52 8.72 3.00
N VAL A 200 51.52 8.98 2.15
CA VAL A 200 50.46 9.96 2.43
C VAL A 200 49.12 9.24 2.46
N TYR A 201 48.43 9.28 3.61
CA TYR A 201 47.14 8.60 3.75
C TYR A 201 46.02 9.56 4.09
N LEU A 202 44.87 9.38 3.43
CA LEU A 202 43.64 10.06 3.76
C LEU A 202 42.97 9.40 4.97
N CYS A 203 42.56 10.19 5.95
CA CYS A 203 41.87 9.76 7.15
C CYS A 203 40.47 10.40 7.18
N VAL A 204 39.45 9.62 7.56
CA VAL A 204 38.05 10.08 7.59
C VAL A 204 37.47 9.97 8.99
N LYS A 205 36.66 10.95 9.40
CA LYS A 205 35.90 10.93 10.65
C LYS A 205 34.42 10.83 10.33
N ARG A 206 33.76 9.84 10.92
CA ARG A 206 32.34 9.54 10.68
C ARG A 206 31.49 10.02 11.85
N GLY A 207 30.34 10.61 11.53
CA GLY A 207 29.40 11.12 12.53
C GLY A 207 29.83 12.43 13.18
N GLY A 208 28.84 13.18 13.65
CA GLY A 208 29.02 14.54 14.15
C GLY A 208 27.83 15.42 13.74
N PRO A 209 27.89 16.74 14.00
CA PRO A 209 26.85 17.67 13.61
C PRO A 209 26.89 18.02 12.11
N ASN A 210 27.95 17.65 11.39
CA ASN A 210 28.16 18.02 9.99
C ASN A 210 28.29 16.78 9.10
N ALA A 211 27.96 16.93 7.81
CA ALA A 211 28.21 15.93 6.79
C ALA A 211 28.86 16.57 5.56
N LEU A 212 29.90 15.92 5.02
CA LEU A 212 30.56 16.31 3.78
C LEU A 212 29.60 16.16 2.62
N THR A 213 29.48 17.17 1.77
CA THR A 213 28.66 17.15 0.55
C THR A 213 29.50 17.02 -0.71
N GLN A 214 30.74 17.52 -0.66
CA GLN A 214 31.63 17.60 -1.81
C GLN A 214 33.10 17.51 -1.40
N LEU A 215 33.90 16.89 -2.28
CA LEU A 215 35.35 16.85 -2.22
C LEU A 215 35.91 17.60 -3.42
N HIS A 216 37.04 18.27 -3.23
CA HIS A 216 37.72 19.03 -4.25
C HIS A 216 39.19 18.64 -4.28
N VAL A 217 39.72 18.39 -5.47
CA VAL A 217 41.17 18.32 -5.70
C VAL A 217 41.62 19.63 -6.32
N LEU A 218 42.39 20.42 -5.57
CA LEU A 218 42.84 21.76 -5.92
C LEU A 218 44.31 21.72 -6.34
N PHE A 219 44.67 22.53 -7.32
CA PHE A 219 46.05 22.66 -7.82
C PHE A 219 46.49 24.12 -7.67
N ASP A 220 47.61 24.35 -6.99
CA ASP A 220 48.20 25.68 -6.83
C ASP A 220 49.63 25.72 -7.40
N GLN A 221 49.98 26.84 -8.03
CA GLN A 221 51.36 27.13 -8.41
C GLN A 221 52.08 27.81 -7.23
N LEU A 222 53.22 27.25 -6.81
CA LEU A 222 54.13 27.87 -5.85
C LEU A 222 54.89 29.01 -6.55
N ASP A 223 54.28 30.19 -6.66
CA ASP A 223 54.99 31.41 -7.03
C ASP A 223 55.66 31.99 -5.78
N GLY A 224 56.98 32.23 -5.85
CA GLY A 224 57.87 32.57 -4.73
C GLY A 224 57.65 33.91 -4.01
N GLU A 225 56.41 34.39 -3.83
CA GLU A 225 56.13 35.62 -3.08
C GLU A 225 55.08 35.44 -1.98
N SER A 226 55.49 35.83 -0.76
CA SER A 226 54.84 35.67 0.54
C SER A 226 53.60 36.55 0.75
N SER A 227 52.58 36.42 -0.09
CA SER A 227 51.22 36.88 0.23
C SER A 227 50.27 35.68 0.34
N SER A 228 49.31 35.74 1.27
CA SER A 228 48.43 34.60 1.54
C SER A 228 47.65 34.20 0.28
N ALA A 229 47.69 32.92 -0.12
CA ALA A 229 46.99 32.42 -1.30
C ALA A 229 45.47 32.69 -1.26
N ALA A 230 44.91 32.85 -0.05
CA ALA A 230 43.51 33.17 0.20
C ALA A 230 43.12 34.61 -0.22
N GLU A 231 44.02 35.58 -0.16
CA GLU A 231 43.75 36.97 -0.58
C GLU A 231 43.80 37.12 -2.11
N ARG A 232 44.72 36.42 -2.79
CA ARG A 232 44.82 36.43 -4.26
C ARG A 232 43.71 35.65 -4.96
N ALA A 233 43.17 34.59 -4.34
CA ALA A 233 42.04 33.82 -4.87
C ALA A 233 40.72 34.63 -4.90
N LYS A 234 40.53 35.56 -3.94
CA LYS A 234 39.40 36.50 -3.91
C LYS A 234 39.42 37.51 -5.08
N GLU A 235 40.59 37.93 -5.54
CA GLU A 235 40.76 38.90 -6.63
C GLU A 235 40.58 38.29 -8.04
N LYS A 236 40.88 36.99 -8.22
CA LYS A 236 40.72 36.26 -9.50
C LYS A 236 39.39 35.49 -9.62
N GLY A 237 38.52 35.57 -8.62
CA GLY A 237 37.20 34.93 -8.64
C GLY A 237 37.22 33.40 -8.50
N VAL A 238 38.33 32.81 -8.05
CA VAL A 238 38.53 31.37 -7.89
C VAL A 238 37.83 30.89 -6.60
N TYR A 239 37.09 29.78 -6.69
CA TYR A 239 36.34 29.21 -5.55
C TYR A 239 37.28 28.75 -4.42
N ILE A 240 36.97 29.12 -3.18
CA ILE A 240 37.68 28.68 -1.97
C ILE A 240 36.78 27.66 -1.27
N ALA A 241 37.23 26.40 -1.16
CA ALA A 241 36.52 25.36 -0.43
C ALA A 241 36.35 25.74 1.05
N GLU A 242 35.26 25.29 1.69
CA GLU A 242 34.95 25.64 3.09
C GLU A 242 36.09 25.24 4.04
N LYS A 243 36.70 24.08 3.81
CA LYS A 243 37.89 23.59 4.52
C LYS A 243 38.87 22.99 3.52
N VAL A 244 40.14 23.34 3.66
CA VAL A 244 41.25 22.80 2.86
C VAL A 244 42.18 22.04 3.77
N VAL A 245 42.49 20.80 3.38
CA VAL A 245 43.53 19.99 4.00
C VAL A 245 44.72 19.98 3.06
N ASP A 246 45.85 20.46 3.58
CA ASP A 246 47.10 20.41 2.84
C ASP A 246 47.53 18.95 2.65
N VAL A 247 47.78 18.58 1.41
CA VAL A 247 48.24 17.25 1.05
C VAL A 247 49.62 17.43 0.45
N ASP A 248 50.65 17.13 1.22
CA ASP A 248 52.02 17.20 0.72
C ASP A 248 52.32 15.96 -0.15
N CYS A 249 51.57 15.83 -1.25
CA CYS A 249 51.93 14.96 -2.36
C CYS A 249 52.95 15.75 -3.19
N ASN A 250 54.18 15.23 -3.34
CA ASN A 250 55.30 15.74 -4.16
C ASN A 250 56.40 16.56 -3.45
N SER A 251 57.15 15.95 -2.53
CA SER A 251 58.45 16.48 -2.07
C SER A 251 59.62 16.22 -3.06
N GLY A 252 59.36 16.20 -4.39
CA GLY A 252 60.34 15.66 -5.35
C GLY A 252 60.27 16.11 -6.80
N GLY A 253 59.87 17.36 -7.09
CA GLY A 253 59.83 17.85 -8.47
C GLY A 253 59.89 19.36 -8.61
N THR A 254 60.93 20.02 -8.06
CA THR A 254 61.26 21.37 -8.54
C THR A 254 61.65 21.25 -10.01
N ALA A 255 60.81 21.76 -10.92
CA ALA A 255 61.30 22.15 -12.24
C ALA A 255 62.50 23.09 -12.04
N ARG A 256 63.47 23.09 -12.97
CA ARG A 256 64.70 23.90 -12.87
C ARG A 256 64.45 25.42 -12.76
N ASP A 257 63.20 25.86 -12.86
CA ASP A 257 62.73 27.24 -12.73
C ASP A 257 62.06 27.57 -11.38
N GLY A 258 61.95 26.61 -10.44
CA GLY A 258 61.36 26.84 -9.12
C GLY A 258 59.83 26.83 -9.08
N SER A 259 59.15 26.51 -10.18
CA SER A 259 57.69 26.32 -10.21
C SER A 259 57.32 24.91 -9.72
N GLY A 260 56.73 24.81 -8.53
CA GLY A 260 56.19 23.57 -7.98
C GLY A 260 54.66 23.58 -8.00
N MET A 261 54.03 22.47 -8.41
CA MET A 261 52.57 22.32 -8.30
C MET A 261 52.23 21.66 -6.97
N CYS A 262 51.44 22.34 -6.14
CA CYS A 262 50.93 21.80 -4.88
C CYS A 262 49.50 21.28 -5.10
N VAL A 263 49.24 20.04 -4.68
CA VAL A 263 47.91 19.43 -4.73
C VAL A 263 47.27 19.52 -3.35
N ARG A 264 46.05 20.05 -3.25
CA ARG A 264 45.33 20.14 -1.96
C ARG A 264 43.97 19.48 -2.06
N ILE A 265 43.48 18.93 -0.95
CA ILE A 265 42.14 18.34 -0.88
C ILE A 265 41.25 19.28 -0.07
N GLY A 266 40.29 19.89 -0.75
CA GLY A 266 39.23 20.67 -0.12
C GLY A 266 37.97 19.83 0.09
N TYR A 267 37.11 20.24 1.01
CA TYR A 267 35.77 19.70 1.14
C TYR A 267 34.78 20.75 1.63
N ASP A 268 33.52 20.56 1.25
CA ASP A 268 32.39 21.35 1.75
C ASP A 268 31.51 20.47 2.63
N SER A 269 30.87 21.08 3.61
CA SER A 269 30.01 20.39 4.56
C SER A 269 28.72 21.18 4.86
N VAL A 270 27.71 20.48 5.34
CA VAL A 270 26.48 21.11 5.85
C VAL A 270 26.21 20.64 7.26
N GLN A 271 25.62 21.53 8.06
CA GLN A 271 25.20 21.20 9.42
C GLN A 271 23.86 20.44 9.38
N LEU A 272 23.81 19.28 10.02
CA LEU A 272 22.64 18.40 10.12
C LEU A 272 21.54 18.97 11.05
N LEU A 273 21.75 20.15 11.63
CA LEU A 273 20.91 20.80 12.63
C LEU A 273 20.62 22.21 12.13
N GLY A 274 19.55 22.39 11.35
CA GLY A 274 19.26 23.68 10.69
C GLY A 274 18.48 23.55 9.40
N ASN A 275 18.31 24.70 8.73
CA ASN A 275 17.42 25.00 7.61
C ASN A 275 17.14 23.81 6.66
N LYS A 276 15.86 23.51 6.46
CA LYS A 276 15.36 22.31 5.73
C LYS A 276 15.88 22.22 4.29
N GLU A 277 16.12 23.38 3.68
CA GLU A 277 16.67 23.57 2.33
C GLU A 277 18.10 23.00 2.19
N GLN A 278 18.92 23.07 3.25
CA GLN A 278 20.31 22.56 3.20
C GLN A 278 20.41 21.04 3.22
N LEU A 279 19.32 20.34 3.59
CA LEU A 279 19.24 18.88 3.59
C LEU A 279 18.74 18.31 2.25
N GLU A 280 18.44 19.18 1.27
CA GLU A 280 18.00 18.80 -0.09
C GLU A 280 19.17 18.42 -1.02
N THR A 281 20.29 17.96 -0.46
CA THR A 281 21.52 17.61 -1.19
C THR A 281 22.07 16.22 -0.81
N PHE A 282 23.17 15.82 -1.44
CA PHE A 282 23.87 14.56 -1.16
C PHE A 282 25.03 14.74 -0.19
N GLY A 283 25.24 13.74 0.66
CA GLY A 283 26.34 13.61 1.58
C GLY A 283 27.24 12.44 1.21
N ILE A 284 28.53 12.58 1.48
CA ILE A 284 29.54 11.57 1.20
C ILE A 284 29.50 10.51 2.30
N THR A 285 29.20 9.27 1.89
CA THR A 285 29.13 8.11 2.78
C THR A 285 30.42 7.30 2.79
N ASP A 286 31.22 7.40 1.73
CA ASP A 286 32.47 6.64 1.63
C ASP A 286 33.46 7.30 0.67
N ILE A 287 34.75 7.09 0.92
CA ILE A 287 35.87 7.59 0.11
C ILE A 287 36.87 6.45 -0.05
N THR A 288 37.40 6.26 -1.25
CA THR A 288 38.44 5.29 -1.56
C THR A 288 39.45 5.89 -2.54
N VAL A 289 40.68 5.40 -2.47
CA VAL A 289 41.78 5.79 -3.37
C VAL A 289 41.94 4.71 -4.43
N VAL A 290 42.12 5.10 -5.70
CA VAL A 290 42.28 4.21 -6.84
C VAL A 290 43.56 4.59 -7.59
N VAL A 291 44.41 3.60 -7.87
CA VAL A 291 45.71 3.80 -8.54
C VAL A 291 45.65 3.24 -9.97
N GLY A 292 46.16 4.01 -10.93
CA GLY A 292 46.21 3.64 -12.34
C GLY A 292 44.82 3.50 -12.97
N ASP A 293 44.68 2.49 -13.81
CA ASP A 293 43.44 2.13 -14.50
C ASP A 293 42.58 1.12 -13.71
N GLN A 294 42.85 0.95 -12.41
CA GLN A 294 42.04 0.08 -11.57
C GLN A 294 40.59 0.58 -11.56
N PRO A 295 39.59 -0.30 -11.74
CA PRO A 295 38.20 0.09 -11.60
C PRO A 295 37.88 0.40 -10.13
N PRO A 296 36.94 1.32 -9.85
CA PRO A 296 36.49 1.55 -8.49
C PRO A 296 35.87 0.28 -7.87
N PRO A 297 35.79 0.16 -6.53
CA PRO A 297 35.35 -1.07 -5.86
C PRO A 297 33.93 -1.54 -6.24
N SER A 298 33.08 -0.63 -6.72
CA SER A 298 31.76 -0.94 -7.25
C SER A 298 31.28 0.15 -8.20
N ALA A 299 30.17 -0.13 -8.89
CA ALA A 299 29.47 0.82 -9.74
C ALA A 299 28.89 2.05 -9.01
N GLU A 300 28.93 2.09 -7.67
CA GLU A 300 28.34 3.16 -6.84
C GLU A 300 29.27 4.37 -6.62
N TYR A 301 30.54 4.26 -7.00
CA TYR A 301 31.52 5.33 -6.79
C TYR A 301 31.56 6.30 -7.96
N VAL A 302 31.64 7.58 -7.63
CA VAL A 302 31.99 8.65 -8.56
C VAL A 302 33.49 8.91 -8.48
N LYS A 303 34.17 8.89 -9.62
CA LYS A 303 35.60 9.14 -9.74
C LYS A 303 35.86 10.63 -9.95
N ILE A 304 36.68 11.23 -9.10
CA ILE A 304 37.26 12.56 -9.36
C ILE A 304 38.33 12.38 -10.44
N THR A 305 38.17 13.06 -11.58
CA THR A 305 39.04 12.87 -12.75
C THR A 305 40.41 13.54 -12.63
N ARG A 306 40.63 14.35 -11.59
CA ARG A 306 41.93 14.99 -11.29
C ARG A 306 42.89 13.98 -10.66
N ASN A 307 44.09 13.88 -11.23
CA ASN A 307 45.15 13.00 -10.76
C ASN A 307 45.93 13.66 -9.61
N LEU A 308 46.02 13.00 -8.45
CA LEU A 308 46.75 13.49 -7.28
C LEU A 308 48.27 13.48 -7.46
N ASN A 309 48.80 12.60 -8.32
CA ASN A 309 50.22 12.52 -8.68
C ASN A 309 50.53 13.24 -10.00
N GLU A 310 49.65 14.15 -10.43
CA GLU A 310 49.90 14.94 -11.63
C GLU A 310 51.16 15.79 -11.45
N GLY A 311 52.09 15.71 -12.42
CA GLY A 311 53.39 16.37 -12.36
C GLY A 311 54.55 15.51 -11.82
N ALA A 312 54.30 14.33 -11.23
CA ALA A 312 55.36 13.40 -10.81
C ALA A 312 55.82 12.50 -11.99
N PRO A 313 57.05 12.66 -12.52
CA PRO A 313 57.48 11.92 -13.71
C PRO A 313 57.55 10.41 -13.47
N GLY A 314 56.78 9.63 -14.23
CA GLY A 314 56.77 8.17 -14.16
C GLY A 314 55.90 7.56 -13.06
N ALA A 315 55.23 8.38 -12.25
CA ALA A 315 54.26 7.89 -11.25
C ALA A 315 52.95 7.45 -11.93
N LEU A 316 52.33 6.39 -11.41
CA LEU A 316 50.99 6.01 -11.77
C LEU A 316 49.98 7.05 -11.27
N PRO A 317 48.91 7.33 -12.04
CA PRO A 317 47.92 8.30 -11.64
C PRO A 317 47.13 7.79 -10.44
N VAL A 318 46.82 8.67 -9.49
CA VAL A 318 46.06 8.35 -8.28
C VAL A 318 44.80 9.20 -8.24
N PHE A 319 43.65 8.56 -8.05
CA PHE A 319 42.34 9.20 -8.08
C PHE A 319 41.58 8.95 -6.79
N ILE A 320 40.75 9.92 -6.41
CA ILE A 320 39.79 9.77 -5.33
C ILE A 320 38.44 9.36 -5.93
N CYS A 321 37.86 8.31 -5.37
CA CYS A 321 36.52 7.86 -5.67
C CYS A 321 35.65 8.01 -4.42
N TYR A 322 34.45 8.53 -4.55
CA TYR A 322 33.55 8.73 -3.41
C TYR A 322 32.14 8.20 -3.70
N ARG A 323 31.39 7.90 -2.63
CA ARG A 323 30.01 7.43 -2.69
C ARG A 323 29.07 8.42 -2.03
N LEU A 324 27.95 8.70 -2.68
CA LEU A 324 26.93 9.65 -2.23
C LEU A 324 25.69 8.95 -1.67
N ALA A 325 25.05 9.58 -0.68
CA ALA A 325 23.69 9.28 -0.25
C ALA A 325 22.97 10.57 0.18
N PRO A 326 21.63 10.66 0.11
CA PRO A 326 20.90 11.88 0.45
C PRO A 326 21.06 12.28 1.92
N LEU A 327 21.21 13.57 2.18
CA LEU A 327 21.27 14.15 3.53
C LEU A 327 19.92 14.44 4.15
N GLY A 328 18.85 14.53 3.37
CA GLY A 328 17.49 14.74 3.86
C GLY A 328 16.54 13.59 3.49
N GLY A 329 17.01 12.66 2.66
CA GLY A 329 16.22 11.65 1.98
C GLY A 329 16.49 10.23 2.44
N PHE A 330 15.48 9.39 2.30
CA PHE A 330 15.62 7.95 2.41
C PHE A 330 14.72 7.31 1.34
N ALA A 331 15.13 6.17 0.78
CA ALA A 331 14.21 5.35 -0.01
C ALA A 331 13.31 4.59 0.97
N CYS A 332 11.99 4.73 0.81
CA CYS A 332 11.02 3.90 1.52
C CYS A 332 11.26 2.43 1.15
N ASN A 333 11.98 1.69 1.99
CA ASN A 333 12.38 0.30 1.73
C ASN A 333 11.41 -0.72 2.36
N SER A 334 10.26 -0.26 2.83
CA SER A 334 9.20 -1.08 3.39
C SER A 334 8.28 -1.59 2.28
N SER A 335 8.83 -2.46 1.43
CA SER A 335 8.03 -3.26 0.49
C SER A 335 7.11 -4.27 1.18
N ARG A 336 6.94 -4.26 2.52
CA ARG A 336 6.09 -5.27 3.19
C ARG A 336 5.22 -4.83 4.37
N GLU A 337 5.48 -3.75 5.10
CA GLU A 337 4.77 -3.54 6.38
C GLU A 337 4.46 -2.06 6.69
N HIS A 338 3.58 -1.45 5.91
CA HIS A 338 3.05 -0.12 6.23
C HIS A 338 1.87 -0.18 7.23
N SER A 339 1.03 -1.21 7.14
CA SER A 339 -0.16 -1.47 7.97
C SER A 339 -0.63 -2.93 7.80
N GLU A 340 -1.70 -3.32 8.49
CA GLU A 340 -2.41 -4.61 8.31
C GLU A 340 -3.00 -4.79 6.88
N PHE A 341 -3.00 -3.74 6.05
CA PHE A 341 -3.55 -3.74 4.70
C PHE A 341 -2.50 -3.92 3.57
N GLY A 342 -1.23 -4.14 3.89
CA GLY A 342 -0.17 -4.40 2.88
C GLY A 342 0.61 -3.16 2.40
N GLU A 343 1.19 -3.23 1.19
CA GLU A 343 2.09 -2.24 0.57
C GLU A 343 1.49 -0.82 0.50
N CYS A 344 2.33 0.21 0.41
CA CYS A 344 1.91 1.60 0.27
C CYS A 344 0.92 1.79 -0.91
N LEU A 345 -0.20 2.47 -0.67
CA LEU A 345 -1.27 2.74 -1.66
C LEU A 345 -0.80 3.58 -2.87
N PHE A 346 0.32 4.29 -2.75
CA PHE A 346 1.02 4.83 -3.91
C PHE A 346 1.91 3.72 -4.43
N ALA A 347 1.49 3.08 -5.53
CA ALA A 347 2.37 2.22 -6.29
C ALA A 347 3.71 2.93 -6.41
N THR A 348 4.80 2.26 -6.02
CA THR A 348 6.14 2.74 -6.34
C THR A 348 6.08 3.15 -7.81
N ARG A 349 6.40 4.40 -8.16
CA ARG A 349 6.88 4.67 -9.52
C ARG A 349 8.23 3.96 -9.59
N HIS A 350 8.17 2.64 -9.67
CA HIS A 350 9.29 1.80 -9.93
C HIS A 350 9.72 2.20 -11.32
N VAL A 351 10.81 2.96 -11.39
CA VAL A 351 11.81 2.68 -12.41
C VAL A 351 12.37 1.29 -12.06
N THR A 352 11.58 0.22 -12.21
CA THR A 352 12.08 -1.16 -12.11
C THR A 352 12.76 -1.45 -13.42
N GLY A 353 14.10 -1.51 -13.39
CA GLY A 353 14.89 -1.95 -14.52
C GLY A 353 16.06 -1.06 -14.93
N ILE A 354 16.52 -0.10 -14.12
CA ILE A 354 17.78 0.60 -14.41
C ILE A 354 18.84 0.14 -13.41
N GLU A 355 19.53 -0.95 -13.73
CA GLU A 355 20.85 -1.27 -13.13
C GLU A 355 22.01 -0.70 -13.98
N CYS A 356 21.72 -0.28 -15.22
CA CYS A 356 22.60 0.44 -16.13
C CYS A 356 21.77 1.13 -17.23
N VAL A 357 22.30 2.20 -17.83
CA VAL A 357 21.67 3.00 -18.91
C VAL A 357 21.48 2.21 -20.23
N LEU A 358 21.97 0.97 -20.34
CA LEU A 358 22.08 0.27 -21.64
C LEU A 358 21.00 -0.78 -21.97
N ASP A 359 19.97 -1.01 -21.15
CA ASP A 359 19.05 -2.16 -21.34
C ASP A 359 17.64 -1.84 -21.89
N PHE A 360 17.53 -1.06 -22.98
CA PHE A 360 16.26 -0.92 -23.70
C PHE A 360 16.23 -1.72 -25.01
N ASP A 361 15.61 -2.92 -24.97
CA ASP A 361 14.95 -3.55 -26.13
C ASP A 361 13.61 -4.19 -25.68
N GLU A 362 12.52 -3.75 -26.30
CA GLU A 362 11.13 -4.10 -26.00
C GLU A 362 10.83 -5.60 -26.21
N GLN A 363 11.57 -6.27 -27.10
CA GLN A 363 11.44 -7.70 -27.33
C GLN A 363 12.06 -8.53 -26.17
N ARG A 364 13.09 -7.98 -25.51
CA ARG A 364 13.73 -8.57 -24.33
C ARG A 364 12.97 -8.29 -23.05
N LEU A 365 12.21 -7.19 -22.95
CA LEU A 365 11.34 -6.88 -21.81
C LEU A 365 10.21 -7.90 -21.63
N GLY A 366 9.59 -8.38 -22.72
CA GLY A 366 8.62 -9.48 -22.64
C GLY A 366 9.24 -10.80 -22.17
N PHE A 367 10.43 -11.13 -22.69
CA PHE A 367 11.17 -12.33 -22.31
C PHE A 367 11.72 -12.24 -20.88
N ALA A 368 12.27 -11.11 -20.47
CA ALA A 368 12.84 -10.86 -19.16
C ALA A 368 11.76 -10.75 -18.08
N ARG A 369 10.60 -10.15 -18.35
CA ARG A 369 9.47 -10.14 -17.40
C ARG A 369 8.92 -11.54 -17.16
N THR A 370 8.86 -12.35 -18.22
CA THR A 370 8.48 -13.76 -18.12
C THR A 370 9.57 -14.60 -17.45
N THR A 371 10.85 -14.32 -17.74
CA THR A 371 12.02 -15.03 -17.19
C THR A 371 12.29 -14.67 -15.75
N LEU A 372 12.06 -13.43 -15.34
CA LEU A 372 12.19 -12.92 -13.97
C LEU A 372 11.00 -13.37 -13.13
N ALA A 373 9.77 -13.30 -13.65
CA ALA A 373 8.62 -13.91 -12.98
C ALA A 373 8.80 -15.43 -12.85
N ALA A 374 9.40 -16.09 -13.86
CA ALA A 374 9.76 -17.50 -13.78
C ALA A 374 10.96 -17.74 -12.83
N ALA A 375 11.93 -16.83 -12.73
CA ALA A 375 13.09 -16.95 -11.85
C ALA A 375 12.73 -16.68 -10.39
N GLN A 376 11.82 -15.74 -10.12
CA GLN A 376 11.22 -15.50 -8.81
C GLN A 376 10.37 -16.68 -8.41
N ARG A 377 9.48 -17.17 -9.29
CA ARG A 377 8.74 -18.42 -9.03
C ARG A 377 9.68 -19.59 -8.77
N ARG A 378 10.73 -19.78 -9.58
CA ARG A 378 11.76 -20.83 -9.35
C ARG A 378 12.54 -20.61 -8.06
N GLY A 379 12.82 -19.37 -7.66
CA GLY A 379 13.52 -19.02 -6.44
C GLY A 379 12.66 -19.28 -5.20
N ASP A 380 11.41 -18.85 -5.22
CA ASP A 380 10.42 -19.11 -4.18
C ASP A 380 10.09 -20.60 -4.09
N GLU A 381 9.93 -21.28 -5.24
CA GLU A 381 9.78 -22.74 -5.33
C GLU A 381 11.03 -23.45 -4.80
N ALA A 382 12.24 -22.97 -5.07
CA ALA A 382 13.47 -23.57 -4.56
C ALA A 382 13.63 -23.38 -3.05
N ILE A 383 13.27 -22.22 -2.51
CA ILE A 383 13.28 -21.95 -1.06
C ILE A 383 12.22 -22.82 -0.37
N MET A 384 11.01 -22.90 -0.92
CA MET A 384 9.95 -23.76 -0.41
C MET A 384 10.28 -25.25 -0.54
N GLU A 385 10.88 -25.68 -1.65
CA GLU A 385 11.33 -27.06 -1.84
C GLU A 385 12.47 -27.40 -0.88
N ALA A 386 13.41 -26.48 -0.62
CA ALA A 386 14.44 -26.65 0.40
C ALA A 386 13.82 -26.77 1.81
N HIS A 387 12.84 -25.91 2.13
CA HIS A 387 12.07 -25.98 3.37
C HIS A 387 11.35 -27.33 3.51
N TYR A 388 10.64 -27.78 2.46
CA TYR A 388 9.95 -29.07 2.48
C TYR A 388 10.94 -30.22 2.68
N ARG A 389 12.05 -30.27 1.94
CA ARG A 389 13.07 -31.31 2.08
C ARG A 389 13.63 -31.40 3.49
N GLN A 390 13.84 -30.27 4.16
CA GLN A 390 14.31 -30.25 5.54
C GLN A 390 13.33 -30.95 6.51
N HIS A 391 12.03 -30.85 6.25
CA HIS A 391 10.97 -31.38 7.11
C HIS A 391 10.42 -32.75 6.68
N GLN A 392 10.75 -33.22 5.47
CA GLN A 392 10.32 -34.53 4.94
C GLN A 392 10.73 -35.71 5.84
N SER A 393 11.95 -35.71 6.38
CA SER A 393 12.43 -36.79 7.25
C SER A 393 11.60 -36.89 8.54
N GLY A 394 11.27 -35.75 9.14
CA GLY A 394 10.42 -35.67 10.31
C GLY A 394 8.99 -36.14 10.02
N MET A 395 8.41 -35.72 8.89
CA MET A 395 7.08 -36.15 8.49
C MET A 395 7.04 -37.66 8.18
N LEU A 396 8.03 -38.19 7.46
CA LEU A 396 8.15 -39.62 7.18
C LEU A 396 8.27 -40.42 8.48
N GLY A 397 9.08 -39.95 9.44
CA GLY A 397 9.21 -40.59 10.74
C GLY A 397 7.89 -40.65 11.51
N ARG A 398 7.04 -39.61 11.41
CA ARG A 398 5.68 -39.62 11.97
C ARG A 398 4.79 -40.67 11.30
N LEU A 399 4.80 -40.72 9.97
CA LEU A 399 4.01 -41.69 9.20
C LEU A 399 4.42 -43.14 9.51
N GLN A 400 5.73 -43.41 9.57
CA GLN A 400 6.27 -44.73 9.89
C GLN A 400 5.94 -45.15 11.32
N SER A 401 6.10 -44.24 12.29
CA SER A 401 5.79 -44.51 13.69
C SER A 401 4.30 -44.79 13.90
N GLY A 402 3.43 -44.03 13.23
CA GLY A 402 1.98 -44.24 13.24
C GLY A 402 1.59 -45.61 12.66
N LEU A 403 2.15 -45.97 11.50
CA LEU A 403 1.91 -47.27 10.88
C LEU A 403 2.43 -48.43 11.74
N GLN A 404 3.64 -48.33 12.29
CA GLN A 404 4.21 -49.35 13.17
C GLN A 404 3.33 -49.58 14.40
N ARG A 405 2.77 -48.50 14.97
CA ARG A 405 1.80 -48.59 16.06
C ARG A 405 0.51 -49.29 15.62
N ALA A 406 -0.06 -48.91 14.48
CA ALA A 406 -1.27 -49.57 13.98
C ALA A 406 -1.07 -51.07 13.71
N GLN A 407 0.11 -51.46 13.23
CA GLN A 407 0.47 -52.86 12.99
C GLN A 407 0.71 -53.66 14.28
N SER A 408 1.15 -53.03 15.37
CA SER A 408 1.39 -53.74 16.63
C SER A 408 0.08 -54.29 17.22
N TYR A 409 -1.06 -53.64 16.96
CA TYR A 409 -2.37 -54.11 17.39
C TYR A 409 -2.80 -55.44 16.76
N GLU A 410 -2.14 -55.89 15.68
CA GLU A 410 -2.39 -57.20 15.05
C GLU A 410 -1.74 -58.37 15.80
N SER A 411 -0.96 -58.08 16.86
CA SER A 411 -0.41 -59.11 17.73
C SER A 411 -1.53 -59.87 18.44
N ARG A 412 -1.66 -61.18 18.13
CA ARG A 412 -2.64 -62.08 18.77
C ARG A 412 -2.58 -62.02 20.29
N LYS A 413 -1.36 -62.04 20.84
CA LYS A 413 -1.14 -61.95 22.29
C LYS A 413 -1.72 -60.65 22.87
N MET A 414 -1.55 -59.51 22.19
CA MET A 414 -2.11 -58.24 22.66
C MET A 414 -3.64 -58.24 22.61
N GLN A 415 -4.22 -58.77 21.53
CA GLN A 415 -5.68 -58.88 21.37
C GLN A 415 -6.29 -59.82 22.41
N GLU A 416 -5.67 -60.97 22.68
CA GLU A 416 -6.11 -61.89 23.74
C GLU A 416 -6.06 -61.23 25.13
N GLU A 417 -5.00 -60.47 25.44
CA GLU A 417 -4.92 -59.73 26.70
C GLU A 417 -5.99 -58.63 26.81
N ALA A 418 -6.34 -57.97 25.71
CA ALA A 418 -7.45 -57.01 25.68
C ALA A 418 -8.79 -57.71 25.91
N LEU A 419 -9.07 -58.82 25.20
CA LEU A 419 -10.31 -59.59 25.34
C LEU A 419 -10.53 -60.11 26.77
N LYS A 420 -9.48 -60.47 27.50
CA LYS A 420 -9.57 -60.85 28.92
C LYS A 420 -10.12 -59.74 29.81
N ARG A 421 -10.00 -58.48 29.39
CA ARG A 421 -10.38 -57.29 30.20
C ARG A 421 -11.65 -56.62 29.70
N ILE A 422 -12.03 -56.82 28.43
CA ILE A 422 -13.28 -56.32 27.86
C ILE A 422 -14.44 -57.22 28.30
N PRO A 423 -15.54 -56.69 28.85
CA PRO A 423 -16.70 -57.48 29.23
C PRO A 423 -17.58 -57.78 28.00
N VAL A 424 -17.06 -58.59 27.08
CA VAL A 424 -17.62 -58.84 25.75
C VAL A 424 -19.11 -59.18 25.81
N ASP A 425 -19.50 -60.17 26.62
CA ASP A 425 -20.89 -60.63 26.73
C ASP A 425 -21.83 -59.50 27.21
N VAL A 426 -21.41 -58.70 28.19
CA VAL A 426 -22.19 -57.58 28.72
C VAL A 426 -22.38 -56.50 27.66
N LEU A 427 -21.35 -56.23 26.84
CA LEU A 427 -21.47 -55.25 25.75
C LEU A 427 -22.45 -55.75 24.68
N HIS A 428 -22.45 -57.05 24.37
CA HIS A 428 -23.42 -57.66 23.46
C HIS A 428 -24.84 -57.58 24.01
N GLU A 429 -25.05 -57.87 25.29
CA GLU A 429 -26.36 -57.74 25.97
C GLU A 429 -26.86 -56.30 25.95
N ARG A 430 -26.00 -55.32 26.28
CA ARG A 430 -26.35 -53.89 26.25
C ARG A 430 -26.72 -53.43 24.84
N ALA A 431 -25.98 -53.88 23.83
CA ALA A 431 -26.28 -53.56 22.43
C ALA A 431 -27.64 -54.13 21.99
N GLN A 432 -28.00 -55.34 22.44
CA GLN A 432 -29.30 -55.96 22.14
C GLN A 432 -30.46 -55.33 22.92
N ALA A 433 -30.21 -54.90 24.16
CA ALA A 433 -31.21 -54.31 25.03
C ALA A 433 -31.48 -52.81 24.75
N ASN A 434 -30.66 -52.16 23.92
CA ASN A 434 -30.86 -50.75 23.60
C ASN A 434 -32.17 -50.54 22.82
N THR A 435 -33.08 -49.74 23.39
CA THR A 435 -34.40 -49.42 22.79
C THR A 435 -34.31 -48.48 21.59
N SER A 436 -33.16 -47.87 21.34
CA SER A 436 -32.90 -47.01 20.17
C SER A 436 -31.47 -47.25 19.67
N PRO A 437 -31.21 -48.43 19.08
CA PRO A 437 -29.88 -48.81 18.64
C PRO A 437 -29.48 -48.06 17.37
N MET A 438 -28.17 -48.03 17.10
CA MET A 438 -27.66 -47.64 15.78
C MET A 438 -28.24 -48.53 14.67
N PRO A 439 -28.28 -48.06 13.40
CA PRO A 439 -28.83 -48.82 12.29
C PRO A 439 -28.20 -50.21 12.05
N SER A 440 -26.96 -50.40 12.48
CA SER A 440 -26.25 -51.68 12.46
C SER A 440 -25.91 -52.13 13.87
N TYR A 441 -26.08 -53.43 14.12
CA TYR A 441 -25.68 -54.06 15.37
C TYR A 441 -24.19 -53.86 15.67
N GLN A 442 -23.33 -53.94 14.63
CA GLN A 442 -21.89 -53.73 14.78
C GLN A 442 -21.58 -52.28 15.19
N ASP A 443 -22.26 -51.30 14.61
CA ASP A 443 -22.07 -49.88 14.94
C ASP A 443 -22.56 -49.57 16.37
N GLU A 444 -23.66 -50.21 16.80
CA GLU A 444 -24.14 -50.13 18.18
C GLU A 444 -23.13 -50.74 19.16
N LEU A 445 -22.52 -51.88 18.82
CA LEU A 445 -21.51 -52.52 19.65
C LEU A 445 -20.25 -51.65 19.81
N VAL A 446 -19.83 -50.92 18.75
CA VAL A 446 -18.75 -49.91 18.84
C VAL A 446 -19.13 -48.79 19.81
N LYS A 447 -20.38 -48.31 19.75
CA LYS A 447 -20.89 -47.28 20.68
C LYS A 447 -20.91 -47.75 22.13
N GLN A 448 -21.33 -49.00 22.38
CA GLN A 448 -21.29 -49.60 23.72
C GLN A 448 -19.86 -49.77 24.24
N LEU A 449 -18.93 -50.19 23.36
CA LEU A 449 -17.51 -50.29 23.70
C LEU A 449 -16.91 -48.92 24.06
N LEU A 450 -17.24 -47.88 23.30
CA LEU A 450 -16.83 -46.49 23.56
C LEU A 450 -17.32 -46.00 24.93
N HIS A 451 -18.60 -46.25 25.22
CA HIS A 451 -19.24 -45.85 26.46
C HIS A 451 -18.61 -46.57 27.67
N TRP A 452 -18.46 -47.90 27.59
CA TRP A 452 -17.78 -48.68 28.62
C TRP A 452 -16.35 -48.20 28.84
N PHE A 453 -15.61 -47.94 27.76
CA PHE A 453 -14.21 -47.51 27.87
C PHE A 453 -14.08 -46.22 28.68
N LYS A 454 -14.91 -45.21 28.39
CA LYS A 454 -14.87 -43.92 29.10
C LYS A 454 -15.46 -43.97 30.51
N ARG A 455 -16.57 -44.69 30.69
CA ARG A 455 -17.37 -44.60 31.93
C ARG A 455 -16.97 -45.63 32.98
N GLU A 456 -16.39 -46.75 32.57
CA GLU A 456 -16.16 -47.91 33.44
C GLU A 456 -14.69 -48.37 33.45
N PHE A 457 -13.99 -48.32 32.31
CA PHE A 457 -12.68 -48.93 32.18
C PHE A 457 -11.50 -47.99 32.42
N PHE A 458 -11.47 -46.83 31.76
CA PHE A 458 -10.29 -45.97 31.66
C PHE A 458 -10.52 -44.60 32.31
N THR A 459 -9.51 -44.08 33.02
CA THR A 459 -9.59 -42.81 33.77
C THR A 459 -8.68 -41.72 33.23
N TRP A 460 -9.16 -40.48 33.26
CA TRP A 460 -8.38 -39.33 32.80
C TRP A 460 -7.39 -38.88 33.86
N MET A 461 -6.12 -38.70 33.48
CA MET A 461 -5.05 -38.29 34.38
C MET A 461 -4.53 -36.88 34.06
N ASN A 462 -4.97 -35.90 34.86
CA ASN A 462 -4.33 -34.57 34.87
C ASN A 462 -2.99 -34.62 35.62
N GLN A 463 -3.04 -35.08 36.87
CA GLN A 463 -1.91 -35.19 37.79
C GLN A 463 -2.12 -36.43 38.68
N PRO A 464 -1.07 -37.20 39.01
CA PRO A 464 -1.19 -38.39 39.84
C PRO A 464 -1.44 -38.03 41.30
N ARG A 465 -2.16 -38.90 42.02
CA ARG A 465 -2.22 -38.86 43.50
C ARG A 465 -0.86 -39.20 44.08
N CYS A 466 -0.54 -38.66 45.26
CA CYS A 466 0.72 -38.97 45.91
C CYS A 466 0.83 -40.47 46.24
N SER A 467 1.90 -41.12 45.78
CA SER A 467 2.17 -42.55 46.03
C SER A 467 2.41 -42.89 47.51
N ALA A 468 2.85 -41.93 48.33
CA ALA A 468 3.16 -42.17 49.75
C ALA A 468 1.97 -41.93 50.69
N CYS A 469 1.18 -40.87 50.46
CA CYS A 469 0.11 -40.46 51.38
C CYS A 469 -1.27 -40.34 50.71
N SER A 470 -1.39 -40.70 49.43
CA SER A 470 -2.64 -40.63 48.65
C SER A 470 -3.26 -39.24 48.51
N HIS A 471 -2.54 -38.17 48.86
CA HIS A 471 -3.02 -36.79 48.70
C HIS A 471 -3.35 -36.48 47.23
N ASP A 472 -4.52 -35.87 46.99
CA ASP A 472 -5.08 -35.64 45.65
C ASP A 472 -4.34 -34.57 44.83
N LYS A 473 -3.65 -33.65 45.51
CA LYS A 473 -2.98 -32.53 44.85
C LYS A 473 -1.48 -32.77 44.80
N THR A 474 -0.93 -33.01 43.63
CA THR A 474 0.52 -33.05 43.41
C THR A 474 0.90 -32.00 42.37
N ARG A 475 2.12 -31.48 42.45
CA ARG A 475 2.62 -30.44 41.54
C ARG A 475 3.70 -31.02 40.65
N SER A 476 3.57 -30.83 39.33
CA SER A 476 4.62 -31.21 38.38
C SER A 476 5.90 -30.41 38.68
N VAL A 477 7.02 -31.12 38.82
CA VAL A 477 8.33 -30.54 39.13
C VAL A 477 9.27 -30.63 37.94
N ARG A 478 9.31 -31.78 37.26
CA ARG A 478 10.20 -32.03 36.14
C ARG A 478 9.75 -33.24 35.31
N THR A 479 10.40 -33.42 34.17
CA THR A 479 10.25 -34.59 33.30
C THR A 479 11.60 -35.29 33.21
N GLU A 480 11.59 -36.62 33.34
CA GLU A 480 12.77 -37.49 33.25
C GLU A 480 12.58 -38.54 32.13
N GLY A 481 13.67 -39.21 31.74
CA GLY A 481 13.60 -40.40 30.90
C GLY A 481 13.13 -41.63 31.69
N PRO A 482 12.65 -42.69 31.01
CA PRO A 482 12.35 -43.97 31.65
C PRO A 482 13.63 -44.55 32.26
N SER A 483 13.62 -44.84 33.56
CA SER A 483 14.80 -45.31 34.31
C SER A 483 14.58 -46.66 35.00
N THR A 484 13.33 -47.04 35.26
CA THR A 484 13.03 -48.36 35.83
C THR A 484 12.80 -49.41 34.74
N ALA A 485 13.05 -50.69 35.07
CA ALA A 485 12.80 -51.80 34.14
C ALA A 485 11.35 -51.86 33.65
N GLU A 486 10.39 -51.51 34.53
CA GLU A 486 8.96 -51.43 34.19
C GLU A 486 8.67 -50.28 33.22
N GLU A 487 9.25 -49.09 33.45
CA GLU A 487 9.11 -47.93 32.57
C GLU A 487 9.63 -48.23 31.15
N ILE A 488 10.77 -48.90 31.06
CA ILE A 488 11.40 -49.28 29.79
C ILE A 488 10.57 -50.38 29.09
N ALA A 489 10.16 -51.42 29.83
CA ALA A 489 9.35 -52.51 29.28
C ALA A 489 7.99 -52.04 28.76
N GLY A 490 7.34 -51.09 29.44
CA GLY A 490 6.09 -50.47 28.99
C GLY A 490 6.26 -49.42 27.87
N GLN A 491 7.46 -49.29 27.30
CA GLN A 491 7.78 -48.33 26.23
C GLN A 491 7.42 -46.88 26.60
N ALA A 492 7.69 -46.46 27.85
CA ALA A 492 7.39 -45.09 28.27
C ALA A 492 8.25 -44.08 27.49
N SER A 493 7.62 -43.09 26.86
CA SER A 493 8.35 -42.06 26.10
C SER A 493 9.03 -41.03 27.00
N ARG A 494 8.40 -40.74 28.15
CA ARG A 494 8.89 -39.82 29.18
C ARG A 494 8.21 -40.13 30.51
N VAL A 495 8.81 -39.68 31.61
CA VAL A 495 8.25 -39.82 32.96
C VAL A 495 8.07 -38.45 33.59
N GLU A 496 6.83 -38.09 33.91
CA GLU A 496 6.51 -36.84 34.60
C GLU A 496 6.66 -37.05 36.11
N VAL A 497 7.41 -36.18 36.78
CA VAL A 497 7.68 -36.27 38.23
C VAL A 497 6.92 -35.17 38.96
N TYR A 498 6.08 -35.59 39.90
CA TYR A 498 5.23 -34.74 40.70
C TYR A 498 5.66 -34.77 42.16
N GLN A 499 5.59 -33.63 42.85
CA GLN A 499 5.85 -33.53 44.28
C GLN A 499 4.55 -33.29 45.04
N CYS A 500 4.38 -34.03 46.13
CA CYS A 500 3.27 -33.84 47.04
C CYS A 500 3.53 -32.65 47.98
N PRO A 501 2.65 -31.64 48.04
CA PRO A 501 2.77 -30.52 48.96
C PRO A 501 2.55 -30.93 50.43
N ALA A 502 1.82 -32.03 50.68
CA ALA A 502 1.49 -32.47 52.04
C ALA A 502 2.63 -33.24 52.72
N CYS A 503 3.36 -34.09 51.99
CA CYS A 503 4.42 -34.95 52.57
C CYS A 503 5.78 -34.82 51.88
N GLY A 504 5.92 -33.98 50.85
CA GLY A 504 7.16 -33.78 50.11
C GLY A 504 7.57 -34.94 49.19
N ALA A 505 6.90 -36.09 49.26
CA ALA A 505 7.23 -37.27 48.47
C ALA A 505 7.08 -37.03 46.95
N LEU A 506 7.95 -37.69 46.19
CA LEU A 506 7.94 -37.65 44.72
C LEU A 506 7.14 -38.83 44.17
N THR A 507 6.22 -38.53 43.24
CA THR A 507 5.40 -39.50 42.52
C THR A 507 5.73 -39.42 41.04
N ARG A 508 5.99 -40.58 40.43
CA ARG A 508 6.34 -40.70 39.01
C ARG A 508 5.10 -41.09 38.21
N PHE A 509 4.93 -40.48 37.04
CA PHE A 509 3.87 -40.81 36.09
C PHE A 509 4.49 -41.07 34.71
N PRO A 510 4.80 -42.35 34.39
CA PRO A 510 5.32 -42.73 33.08
C PRO A 510 4.26 -42.63 31.98
N ARG A 511 4.62 -42.03 30.84
CA ARG A 511 3.77 -41.93 29.63
C ARG A 511 3.98 -43.17 28.76
N TYR A 512 3.33 -44.27 29.13
CA TYR A 512 3.46 -45.58 28.48
C TYR A 512 2.90 -45.59 27.05
N ASN A 513 3.61 -46.26 26.13
CA ASN A 513 3.15 -46.48 24.76
C ASN A 513 2.79 -47.95 24.47
N ASP A 514 3.16 -48.89 25.34
CA ASP A 514 2.71 -50.29 25.22
C ASP A 514 1.21 -50.40 25.58
N PRO A 515 0.33 -50.75 24.63
CA PRO A 515 -1.10 -50.86 24.88
C PRO A 515 -1.45 -51.91 25.94
N VAL A 516 -0.65 -52.98 26.08
CA VAL A 516 -0.90 -54.02 27.09
C VAL A 516 -0.66 -53.47 28.49
N LYS A 517 0.39 -52.65 28.67
CA LYS A 517 0.61 -51.95 29.93
C LYS A 517 -0.54 -50.99 30.26
N LEU A 518 -1.11 -50.33 29.25
CA LEU A 518 -2.24 -49.42 29.42
C LEU A 518 -3.53 -50.14 29.86
N LEU A 519 -3.71 -51.41 29.48
CA LEU A 519 -4.82 -52.23 29.98
C LEU A 519 -4.73 -52.52 31.50
N ASP A 520 -3.52 -52.45 32.07
CA ASP A 520 -3.29 -52.60 33.50
C ASP A 520 -3.36 -51.26 34.24
N THR A 521 -2.72 -50.21 33.70
CA THR A 521 -2.71 -48.89 34.35
C THR A 521 -4.07 -48.19 34.26
N ARG A 522 -4.83 -48.45 33.19
CA ARG A 522 -6.19 -47.93 32.94
C ARG A 522 -6.32 -46.42 33.07
N THR A 523 -5.24 -45.69 32.85
CA THR A 523 -5.22 -44.25 33.07
C THR A 523 -4.23 -43.54 32.16
N GLY A 524 -4.56 -42.31 31.79
CA GLY A 524 -3.70 -41.48 30.95
C GLY A 524 -4.39 -40.26 30.38
N ARG A 525 -3.82 -39.71 29.30
CA ARG A 525 -4.38 -38.60 28.51
C ARG A 525 -4.73 -39.10 27.10
N CYS A 526 -5.11 -38.20 26.19
CA CYS A 526 -5.58 -38.56 24.85
C CYS A 526 -4.69 -39.60 24.13
N GLY A 527 -3.37 -39.48 24.25
CA GLY A 527 -2.39 -40.46 23.75
C GLY A 527 -2.66 -41.89 24.22
N GLU A 528 -2.68 -42.12 25.53
CA GLU A 528 -2.92 -43.43 26.13
C GLU A 528 -4.35 -43.93 25.87
N TRP A 529 -5.33 -43.03 25.92
CA TRP A 529 -6.74 -43.34 25.67
C TRP A 529 -6.96 -43.88 24.26
N ALA A 530 -6.51 -43.15 23.22
CA ALA A 530 -6.67 -43.57 21.83
C ALA A 530 -5.86 -44.85 21.53
N ASN A 531 -4.65 -44.97 22.08
CA ASN A 531 -3.79 -46.14 21.89
C ASN A 531 -4.44 -47.43 22.45
N CYS A 532 -4.89 -47.40 23.71
CA CYS A 532 -5.53 -48.53 24.35
C CYS A 532 -6.90 -48.85 23.74
N PHE A 533 -7.71 -47.83 23.42
CA PHE A 533 -9.01 -48.01 22.80
C PHE A 533 -8.90 -48.63 21.39
N THR A 534 -7.92 -48.19 20.59
CA THR A 534 -7.71 -48.77 19.24
C THR A 534 -7.37 -50.26 19.33
N LEU A 535 -6.55 -50.69 20.30
CA LEU A 535 -6.32 -52.11 20.57
C LEU A 535 -7.62 -52.84 20.93
N CYS A 536 -8.47 -52.26 21.78
CA CYS A 536 -9.76 -52.85 22.14
C CYS A 536 -10.67 -53.05 20.93
N CYS A 537 -10.74 -52.07 20.02
CA CYS A 537 -11.49 -52.19 18.77
C CYS A 537 -10.95 -53.33 17.90
N ARG A 538 -9.63 -53.42 17.73
CA ARG A 538 -9.01 -54.51 16.96
C ARG A 538 -9.25 -55.88 17.59
N ALA A 539 -9.16 -55.98 18.91
CA ALA A 539 -9.41 -57.21 19.66
C ALA A 539 -10.86 -57.70 19.55
N MET A 540 -11.82 -56.77 19.51
CA MET A 540 -13.24 -57.04 19.25
C MET A 540 -13.54 -57.39 17.78
N GLY A 541 -12.53 -57.39 16.90
CA GLY A 541 -12.66 -57.73 15.49
C GLY A 541 -13.05 -56.58 14.57
N PHE A 542 -13.15 -55.35 15.07
CA PHE A 542 -13.48 -54.19 14.23
C PHE A 542 -12.27 -53.72 13.42
N GLU A 543 -12.47 -53.34 12.17
CA GLU A 543 -11.46 -52.62 11.41
C GLU A 543 -11.30 -51.21 11.98
N ALA A 544 -10.11 -50.92 12.51
CA ALA A 544 -9.85 -49.68 13.22
C ALA A 544 -8.56 -49.01 12.74
N ARG A 545 -8.57 -47.68 12.70
CA ARG A 545 -7.40 -46.83 12.44
C ARG A 545 -7.07 -46.02 13.69
N TYR A 546 -5.78 -45.90 13.97
CA TYR A 546 -5.26 -44.89 14.89
C TYR A 546 -5.11 -43.57 14.14
N VAL A 547 -5.68 -42.48 14.65
CA VAL A 547 -5.64 -41.18 14.00
C VAL A 547 -4.75 -40.21 14.77
N LEU A 548 -3.87 -39.54 14.05
CA LEU A 548 -2.94 -38.54 14.55
C LEU A 548 -3.25 -37.18 13.95
N ASP A 549 -3.67 -36.23 14.78
CA ASP A 549 -3.63 -34.81 14.50
C ASP A 549 -2.31 -34.23 15.02
N VAL A 550 -1.53 -33.65 14.12
CA VAL A 550 -0.20 -33.11 14.47
C VAL A 550 -0.28 -31.91 15.42
N THR A 551 -1.48 -31.33 15.61
CA THR A 551 -1.75 -30.25 16.58
C THR A 551 -2.06 -30.79 17.99
N ASP A 552 -1.39 -31.86 18.38
CA ASP A 552 -1.41 -32.46 19.73
C ASP A 552 -2.77 -33.07 20.14
N HIS A 553 -3.39 -33.85 19.24
CA HIS A 553 -4.53 -34.71 19.59
C HIS A 553 -4.54 -36.01 18.77
N VAL A 554 -5.17 -37.05 19.32
CA VAL A 554 -5.22 -38.39 18.71
C VAL A 554 -6.55 -39.06 19.06
N TRP A 555 -7.05 -39.89 18.16
CA TRP A 555 -8.33 -40.61 18.32
C TRP A 555 -8.35 -41.87 17.43
N THR A 556 -9.52 -42.50 17.26
CA THR A 556 -9.70 -43.74 16.50
C THR A 556 -10.72 -43.54 15.37
N GLU A 557 -10.58 -44.24 14.25
CA GLU A 557 -11.66 -44.43 13.28
C GLU A 557 -12.02 -45.92 13.22
N VAL A 558 -13.30 -46.23 13.01
CA VAL A 558 -13.79 -47.61 12.83
C VAL A 558 -14.58 -47.71 11.54
N TYR A 559 -14.33 -48.74 10.72
CA TYR A 559 -15.07 -48.93 9.47
C TYR A 559 -16.46 -49.50 9.74
N SER A 560 -17.50 -48.83 9.25
CA SER A 560 -18.87 -49.34 9.30
C SER A 560 -19.23 -50.04 7.99
N GLU A 561 -19.57 -51.32 8.08
CA GLU A 561 -20.08 -52.09 6.94
C GLU A 561 -21.49 -51.65 6.49
N HIS A 562 -22.25 -50.95 7.35
CA HIS A 562 -23.57 -50.45 7.00
C HIS A 562 -23.48 -49.12 6.23
N PHE A 563 -22.71 -48.15 6.77
CA PHE A 563 -22.52 -46.86 6.11
C PHE A 563 -21.48 -46.90 4.98
N LYS A 564 -20.74 -48.01 4.84
CA LYS A 564 -19.67 -48.22 3.86
C LYS A 564 -18.56 -47.17 3.92
N ARG A 565 -18.29 -46.61 5.11
CA ARG A 565 -17.28 -45.58 5.35
C ARG A 565 -16.67 -45.69 6.74
N TRP A 566 -15.59 -44.94 6.95
CA TRP A 566 -14.98 -44.78 8.27
C TRP A 566 -15.81 -43.85 9.15
N LEU A 567 -16.01 -44.27 10.40
CA LEU A 567 -16.66 -43.50 11.45
C LEU A 567 -15.60 -42.98 12.41
N HIS A 568 -15.63 -41.66 12.65
CA HIS A 568 -14.83 -41.04 13.70
C HIS A 568 -15.22 -41.57 15.09
N CYS A 569 -14.26 -41.92 15.94
CA CYS A 569 -14.46 -42.40 17.30
C CYS A 569 -13.47 -41.73 18.27
N ASP A 570 -13.93 -40.85 19.15
CA ASP A 570 -13.10 -40.29 20.23
C ASP A 570 -13.51 -40.89 21.58
N SER A 571 -12.67 -41.78 22.11
CA SER A 571 -12.87 -42.43 23.41
C SER A 571 -12.73 -41.47 24.59
N CYS A 572 -11.97 -40.38 24.44
CA CYS A 572 -11.86 -39.35 25.47
C CYS A 572 -13.17 -38.56 25.61
N GLU A 573 -13.96 -38.46 24.55
CA GLU A 573 -15.17 -37.65 24.52
C GLU A 573 -16.46 -38.50 24.51
N ASP A 574 -16.37 -39.83 24.32
CA ASP A 574 -17.52 -40.73 24.12
C ASP A 574 -18.40 -40.25 22.96
N GLN A 575 -17.72 -39.93 21.85
CA GLN A 575 -18.32 -39.45 20.62
C GLN A 575 -18.05 -40.40 19.45
N LEU A 576 -19.13 -40.75 18.75
CA LEU A 576 -19.12 -41.54 17.53
C LEU A 576 -19.65 -40.67 16.36
N ASP A 577 -18.95 -40.71 15.23
CA ASP A 577 -19.26 -40.02 13.97
C ASP A 577 -19.43 -38.50 14.07
N CYS A 578 -18.68 -37.87 14.97
CA CYS A 578 -18.63 -36.42 15.20
C CYS A 578 -17.26 -35.79 14.82
N PRO A 579 -16.79 -35.89 13.56
CA PRO A 579 -15.46 -35.41 13.17
C PRO A 579 -15.24 -33.90 13.30
N LEU A 580 -16.27 -33.06 13.19
CA LEU A 580 -16.11 -31.59 13.25
C LEU A 580 -16.04 -31.04 14.69
N THR A 581 -16.11 -31.89 15.71
CA THR A 581 -15.97 -31.49 17.12
C THR A 581 -14.68 -30.71 17.38
N TYR A 582 -13.58 -31.02 16.68
CA TYR A 582 -12.30 -30.37 16.92
C TYR A 582 -12.22 -28.97 16.33
N GLU A 583 -12.61 -28.79 15.06
CA GLU A 583 -12.55 -27.48 14.40
C GLU A 583 -13.67 -26.56 14.90
N VAL A 584 -14.90 -27.08 14.96
CA VAL A 584 -16.09 -26.27 15.26
C VAL A 584 -16.37 -26.24 16.76
N GLY A 585 -16.39 -27.41 17.42
CA GLY A 585 -16.67 -27.48 18.86
C GLY A 585 -15.56 -26.87 19.71
N TRP A 586 -14.29 -27.17 19.40
CA TRP A 586 -13.14 -26.70 20.20
C TRP A 586 -12.44 -25.48 19.60
N GLY A 587 -12.73 -25.09 18.36
CA GLY A 587 -12.04 -23.99 17.69
C GLY A 587 -10.58 -24.28 17.28
N LYS A 588 -10.17 -25.56 17.24
CA LYS A 588 -8.77 -25.92 16.94
C LYS A 588 -8.38 -25.49 15.52
N LYS A 589 -7.19 -24.90 15.40
CA LYS A 589 -6.56 -24.58 14.10
C LYS A 589 -5.78 -25.77 13.56
N LEU A 590 -6.50 -26.74 13.04
CA LEU A 590 -5.98 -28.01 12.51
C LEU A 590 -5.12 -27.82 11.24
N SER A 591 -4.21 -28.77 10.96
CA SER A 591 -3.35 -28.80 9.76
C SER A 591 -3.23 -30.19 9.12
N TYR A 592 -2.44 -31.10 9.69
CA TYR A 592 -2.25 -32.46 9.19
C TYR A 592 -2.93 -33.49 10.09
N ILE A 593 -3.71 -34.40 9.49
CA ILE A 593 -4.38 -35.48 10.21
C ILE A 593 -4.20 -36.77 9.42
N PHE A 594 -3.51 -37.74 10.01
CA PHE A 594 -3.20 -39.02 9.38
C PHE A 594 -3.88 -40.17 10.12
N SER A 595 -4.52 -41.05 9.37
CA SER A 595 -5.14 -42.26 9.88
C SER A 595 -4.33 -43.48 9.47
N PHE A 596 -4.05 -44.35 10.43
CA PHE A 596 -3.19 -45.52 10.28
C PHE A 596 -3.97 -46.78 10.64
N ALA A 597 -4.24 -47.64 9.66
CA ALA A 597 -4.63 -49.02 9.88
C ALA A 597 -3.39 -49.93 9.80
N HIS A 598 -3.57 -51.21 10.09
CA HIS A 598 -2.50 -52.20 9.93
C HIS A 598 -2.07 -52.39 8.46
N ASP A 599 -2.97 -52.13 7.51
CA ASP A 599 -2.80 -52.37 6.06
C ASP A 599 -2.94 -51.12 5.18
N GLU A 600 -3.11 -49.92 5.78
CA GLU A 600 -3.16 -48.66 5.04
C GLU A 600 -2.81 -47.43 5.90
N VAL A 601 -2.37 -46.38 5.23
CA VAL A 601 -2.16 -45.03 5.75
C VAL A 601 -2.93 -44.06 4.88
N VAL A 602 -3.69 -43.14 5.48
CA VAL A 602 -4.53 -42.18 4.73
C VAL A 602 -4.43 -40.79 5.35
N ASP A 603 -4.28 -39.76 4.51
CA ASP A 603 -4.49 -38.37 4.93
C ASP A 603 -5.99 -38.08 5.00
N THR A 604 -6.50 -38.01 6.22
CA THR A 604 -7.92 -37.85 6.51
C THR A 604 -8.27 -36.43 6.92
N ALA A 605 -7.36 -35.46 6.78
CA ALA A 605 -7.56 -34.08 7.24
C ALA A 605 -8.87 -33.44 6.75
N ARG A 606 -9.26 -33.70 5.49
CA ARG A 606 -10.51 -33.22 4.89
C ARG A 606 -11.79 -33.67 5.60
N ARG A 607 -11.75 -34.78 6.35
CA ARG A 607 -12.90 -35.25 7.15
C ARG A 607 -13.19 -34.33 8.34
N TYR A 608 -12.16 -33.66 8.83
CA TYR A 608 -12.16 -32.92 10.11
C TYR A 608 -12.17 -31.40 9.93
N THR A 609 -12.42 -30.90 8.72
CA THR A 609 -12.50 -29.46 8.43
C THR A 609 -13.65 -29.13 7.49
N GLN A 610 -14.29 -27.99 7.73
CA GLN A 610 -15.21 -27.34 6.80
C GLN A 610 -14.50 -26.33 5.89
N ASN A 611 -13.39 -25.76 6.34
CA ASN A 611 -12.62 -24.76 5.60
C ASN A 611 -11.29 -25.31 5.12
N TRP A 612 -11.36 -26.20 4.12
CA TRP A 612 -10.18 -26.82 3.53
C TRP A 612 -9.14 -25.79 3.03
N ALA A 613 -9.58 -24.66 2.46
CA ALA A 613 -8.66 -23.63 1.95
C ALA A 613 -7.80 -23.03 3.08
N GLU A 614 -8.41 -22.77 4.24
CA GLU A 614 -7.73 -22.22 5.42
C GLU A 614 -6.87 -23.28 6.14
N MET A 615 -7.32 -24.53 6.24
CA MET A 615 -6.49 -25.62 6.76
C MET A 615 -5.26 -25.85 5.87
N ARG A 616 -5.45 -25.84 4.55
CA ARG A 616 -4.37 -26.06 3.58
C ARG A 616 -3.30 -24.98 3.64
N SER A 617 -3.66 -23.71 3.90
CA SER A 617 -2.66 -22.65 4.03
C SER A 617 -1.72 -22.82 5.22
N ARG A 618 -2.15 -23.58 6.25
CA ARG A 618 -1.32 -23.96 7.42
C ARG A 618 -0.44 -25.19 7.19
N ARG A 619 -0.63 -25.93 6.09
CA ARG A 619 0.12 -27.16 5.77
C ARG A 619 1.41 -26.81 5.02
N GLN A 620 2.38 -26.24 5.75
CA GLN A 620 3.65 -25.74 5.18
C GLN A 620 4.86 -26.64 5.49
N ASP A 621 4.69 -27.72 6.26
CA ASP A 621 5.80 -28.59 6.65
C ASP A 621 6.36 -29.38 5.46
N VAL A 622 5.49 -29.97 4.63
CA VAL A 622 5.88 -30.73 3.43
C VAL A 622 4.94 -30.44 2.26
N SER A 623 5.40 -30.66 1.03
CA SER A 623 4.55 -30.52 -0.15
C SER A 623 3.47 -31.62 -0.19
N GLU A 624 2.25 -31.23 -0.62
CA GLU A 624 1.13 -32.17 -0.76
C GLU A 624 1.45 -33.31 -1.75
N THR A 625 2.19 -33.02 -2.82
CA THR A 625 2.60 -34.02 -3.82
C THR A 625 3.55 -35.06 -3.23
N TRP A 626 4.52 -34.61 -2.43
CA TRP A 626 5.44 -35.52 -1.74
C TRP A 626 4.67 -36.39 -0.75
N LEU A 627 3.73 -35.79 0.00
CA LEU A 627 2.94 -36.49 0.99
C LEU A 627 2.05 -37.57 0.34
N GLU A 628 1.31 -37.23 -0.72
CA GLU A 628 0.47 -38.15 -1.48
C GLU A 628 1.30 -39.30 -2.07
N THR A 629 2.46 -39.00 -2.66
CA THR A 629 3.37 -40.00 -3.24
C THR A 629 3.93 -40.93 -2.17
N THR A 630 4.34 -40.37 -1.03
CA THR A 630 4.92 -41.14 0.08
C THR A 630 3.89 -42.08 0.68
N ILE A 631 2.68 -41.59 0.97
CA ILE A 631 1.56 -42.41 1.44
C ILE A 631 1.19 -43.47 0.40
N GLY A 632 1.13 -43.11 -0.88
CA GLY A 632 0.86 -44.04 -1.99
C GLY A 632 1.89 -45.17 -2.07
N ASN A 633 3.18 -44.87 -1.91
CA ASN A 633 4.26 -45.86 -1.88
C ASN A 633 4.18 -46.78 -0.67
N MET A 634 3.91 -46.22 0.52
CA MET A 634 3.70 -47.01 1.73
C MET A 634 2.51 -47.98 1.55
N ASN A 635 1.40 -47.49 1.03
CA ASN A 635 0.20 -48.29 0.75
C ASN A 635 0.43 -49.34 -0.33
N ARG A 636 1.23 -49.06 -1.35
CA ARG A 636 1.61 -50.05 -2.37
C ARG A 636 2.38 -51.21 -1.75
N GLY A 637 3.42 -50.91 -0.96
CA GLY A 637 4.19 -51.94 -0.25
C GLY A 637 3.34 -52.71 0.77
N LEU A 638 2.34 -52.08 1.37
CA LEU A 638 1.36 -52.77 2.22
C LEU A 638 0.49 -53.72 1.40
N ARG A 639 -0.05 -53.27 0.26
CA ARG A 639 -0.92 -54.06 -0.64
C ARG A 639 -0.22 -55.26 -1.26
N GLU A 640 1.08 -55.17 -1.56
CA GLU A 640 1.88 -56.29 -2.07
C GLU A 640 1.95 -57.48 -1.10
N ARG A 641 1.72 -57.24 0.21
CA ARG A 641 1.70 -58.27 1.24
C ARG A 641 0.30 -58.82 1.54
N GLN A 642 -0.72 -58.39 0.80
CA GLN A 642 -2.13 -58.74 1.03
C GLN A 642 -2.66 -59.69 -0.04
N THR A 643 -3.76 -60.38 0.26
CA THR A 643 -4.43 -61.24 -0.72
C THR A 643 -5.15 -60.40 -1.79
N PRO A 644 -5.34 -60.93 -3.02
CA PRO A 644 -6.04 -60.21 -4.09
C PRO A 644 -7.44 -59.71 -3.67
N GLU A 645 -8.16 -60.49 -2.87
CA GLU A 645 -9.49 -60.15 -2.37
C GLU A 645 -9.43 -58.95 -1.42
N ARG A 646 -8.47 -58.94 -0.48
CA ARG A 646 -8.28 -57.82 0.44
C ARG A 646 -7.84 -56.57 -0.31
N VAL A 647 -6.95 -56.70 -1.30
CA VAL A 647 -6.55 -55.59 -2.17
C VAL A 647 -7.75 -55.01 -2.93
N ALA A 648 -8.67 -55.83 -3.43
CA ALA A 648 -9.89 -55.36 -4.09
C ALA A 648 -10.78 -54.55 -3.13
N VAL A 649 -10.99 -55.04 -1.90
CA VAL A 649 -11.74 -54.32 -0.86
C VAL A 649 -11.07 -52.97 -0.53
N LEU A 650 -9.78 -52.96 -0.26
CA LEU A 650 -9.02 -51.74 0.06
C LEU A 650 -9.01 -50.74 -1.10
N THR A 651 -9.05 -51.21 -2.35
CA THR A 651 -9.13 -50.34 -3.54
C THR A 651 -10.50 -49.70 -3.66
N ALA A 652 -11.57 -50.48 -3.48
CA ALA A 652 -12.94 -49.97 -3.53
C ALA A 652 -13.21 -48.94 -2.41
N ARG A 653 -12.77 -49.25 -1.19
CA ARG A 653 -12.90 -48.34 -0.03
C ARG A 653 -12.09 -47.06 -0.22
N ALA A 654 -10.84 -47.15 -0.66
CA ALA A 654 -10.00 -45.97 -0.92
C ALA A 654 -10.62 -45.05 -1.98
N LYS A 655 -11.25 -45.62 -3.02
CA LYS A 655 -11.97 -44.83 -4.04
C LYS A 655 -13.15 -44.08 -3.42
N SER A 656 -14.00 -44.79 -2.66
CA SER A 656 -15.17 -44.20 -2.01
C SER A 656 -14.79 -43.12 -0.98
N GLU A 657 -13.76 -43.37 -0.17
CA GLU A 657 -13.25 -42.41 0.81
C GLU A 657 -12.66 -41.16 0.12
N CYS A 658 -11.97 -41.32 -1.01
CA CYS A 658 -11.45 -40.19 -1.77
C CYS A 658 -12.58 -39.28 -2.29
N GLU A 659 -13.72 -39.85 -2.68
CA GLU A 659 -14.92 -39.10 -3.08
C GLU A 659 -15.56 -38.40 -1.86
N GLU A 660 -15.70 -39.09 -0.72
CA GLU A 660 -16.20 -38.50 0.54
C GLU A 660 -15.36 -37.28 0.96
N LEU A 661 -14.03 -37.43 1.03
CA LEU A 661 -13.11 -36.38 1.46
C LEU A 661 -13.12 -35.17 0.52
N ARG A 662 -13.44 -35.37 -0.78
CA ARG A 662 -13.55 -34.28 -1.74
C ARG A 662 -14.82 -33.44 -1.56
N LEU A 663 -15.94 -34.06 -1.20
CA LEU A 663 -17.23 -33.39 -1.03
C LEU A 663 -17.27 -32.51 0.23
N GLY A 664 -16.50 -32.85 1.26
CA GLY A 664 -16.51 -32.15 2.55
C GLY A 664 -17.77 -32.46 3.38
N ARG A 665 -17.84 -31.94 4.61
CA ARG A 665 -18.96 -32.17 5.55
C ARG A 665 -19.55 -30.88 6.12
N SER A 666 -20.85 -30.94 6.40
CA SER A 666 -21.57 -29.94 7.19
C SER A 666 -21.60 -30.30 8.68
N VAL A 667 -21.62 -29.28 9.55
CA VAL A 667 -21.69 -29.44 11.01
C VAL A 667 -23.01 -30.09 11.43
N GLN A 668 -22.92 -31.09 12.29
CA GLN A 668 -24.03 -31.66 13.03
C GLN A 668 -24.17 -30.99 14.40
N LYS A 669 -25.41 -30.89 14.91
CA LYS A 669 -25.69 -30.25 16.22
C LYS A 669 -24.92 -30.87 17.39
N THR A 670 -24.54 -32.14 17.28
CA THR A 670 -23.76 -32.87 18.29
C THR A 670 -22.29 -32.43 18.36
N GLU A 671 -21.78 -31.77 17.32
CA GLU A 671 -20.36 -31.40 17.13
C GLU A 671 -20.03 -29.98 17.64
N VAL A 672 -21.02 -29.17 18.00
CA VAL A 672 -20.84 -27.78 18.49
C VAL A 672 -20.44 -27.75 19.98
N LYS A 673 -20.27 -28.91 20.61
CA LYS A 673 -19.96 -29.01 22.04
C LYS A 673 -18.47 -28.78 22.30
N GLY A 674 -18.17 -27.92 23.26
CA GLY A 674 -16.81 -27.73 23.79
C GLY A 674 -16.24 -28.99 24.45
N ARG A 675 -14.93 -28.99 24.65
CA ARG A 675 -14.14 -30.12 25.15
C ARG A 675 -14.56 -30.57 26.55
N VAL A 676 -14.75 -31.88 26.73
CA VAL A 676 -15.11 -32.46 28.03
C VAL A 676 -13.85 -32.90 28.79
N SER A 677 -12.86 -33.50 28.14
CA SER A 677 -11.59 -33.95 28.77
C SER A 677 -10.62 -32.81 29.17
N GLY A 678 -9.78 -33.03 30.19
CA GLY A 678 -8.81 -32.03 30.69
C GLY A 678 -9.34 -31.16 31.85
N SER A 679 -8.44 -30.45 32.54
CA SER A 679 -8.84 -29.53 33.63
C SER A 679 -9.59 -28.30 33.10
N ALA A 680 -10.40 -27.67 33.94
CA ALA A 680 -11.16 -26.48 33.55
C ALA A 680 -10.22 -25.32 33.15
N GLU A 681 -9.14 -25.10 33.91
CA GLU A 681 -8.18 -24.04 33.63
C GLU A 681 -7.45 -24.26 32.30
N TRP A 682 -7.08 -25.51 32.00
CA TRP A 682 -6.40 -25.87 30.76
C TRP A 682 -7.28 -25.70 29.53
N LYS A 683 -8.57 -26.06 29.63
CA LYS A 683 -9.55 -25.86 28.55
C LYS A 683 -9.80 -24.37 28.28
N THR A 684 -9.95 -23.56 29.33
CA THR A 684 -10.14 -22.11 29.19
C THR A 684 -8.89 -21.42 28.65
N GLN A 685 -7.68 -21.84 29.06
CA GLN A 685 -6.43 -21.30 28.51
C GLN A 685 -6.31 -21.53 27.00
N ARG A 686 -6.79 -22.68 26.52
CA ARG A 686 -6.77 -23.05 25.10
C ARG A 686 -8.02 -22.63 24.32
N GLN A 687 -9.00 -22.03 24.99
CA GLN A 687 -10.29 -21.61 24.43
C GLN A 687 -11.11 -22.77 23.82
N GLU A 688 -10.95 -23.98 24.34
CA GLU A 688 -11.61 -25.20 23.84
C GLU A 688 -12.88 -25.54 24.66
N ASP A 689 -13.38 -24.65 25.53
CA ASP A 689 -14.50 -24.90 26.46
C ASP A 689 -15.90 -24.68 25.86
N GLY A 690 -15.99 -24.27 24.58
CA GLY A 690 -17.23 -24.13 23.83
C GLY A 690 -18.08 -22.92 24.19
N LYS A 691 -17.53 -21.91 24.90
CA LYS A 691 -18.27 -20.70 25.34
C LYS A 691 -18.39 -19.59 24.28
N GLN A 692 -18.15 -19.88 23.01
CA GLN A 692 -18.47 -18.94 21.94
C GLN A 692 -19.80 -19.33 21.28
N GLU A 693 -20.88 -18.65 21.66
CA GLU A 693 -22.06 -18.53 20.80
C GLU A 693 -22.52 -17.06 20.73
N VAL A 694 -22.66 -16.59 19.48
CA VAL A 694 -23.71 -15.69 18.95
C VAL A 694 -24.09 -14.47 19.79
N ALA A 695 -23.60 -13.28 19.40
CA ALA A 695 -24.36 -12.02 19.55
C ALA A 695 -23.79 -10.88 18.70
N SER A 696 -24.56 -10.48 17.68
CA SER A 696 -24.61 -9.09 17.21
C SER A 696 -25.45 -8.25 18.18
N SER A 697 -25.11 -6.95 18.26
CA SER A 697 -25.90 -5.81 18.79
C SER A 697 -26.44 -5.84 20.24
N ASN A 698 -25.78 -5.13 21.15
CA ASN A 698 -26.31 -3.91 21.83
C ASN A 698 -25.41 -3.49 23.02
N ALA A 699 -25.17 -2.17 23.13
CA ALA A 699 -24.43 -1.50 24.22
C ALA A 699 -25.06 -1.80 25.61
N THR A 700 -24.40 -1.70 26.78
CA THR A 700 -23.95 -0.45 27.45
C THR A 700 -23.25 -0.77 28.79
N SER A 701 -22.13 -0.08 29.07
CA SER A 701 -21.52 0.39 30.35
C SER A 701 -21.51 -0.44 31.66
N THR A 702 -20.31 -0.74 32.19
CA THR A 702 -19.61 0.05 33.26
C THR A 702 -18.23 -0.56 33.62
N PRO A 703 -17.18 0.23 33.98
CA PRO A 703 -15.83 -0.26 34.30
C PRO A 703 -15.40 -0.06 35.78
N PRO A 704 -14.36 -0.77 36.26
CA PRO A 704 -13.37 -0.17 37.18
C PRO A 704 -11.92 -0.67 36.94
N PRO A 705 -10.88 -0.16 37.63
CA PRO A 705 -10.51 1.24 37.84
C PRO A 705 -9.07 1.56 37.35
N THR A 706 -8.81 2.86 37.30
CA THR A 706 -7.66 3.64 36.80
C THR A 706 -6.27 3.34 37.36
N LYS A 707 -5.25 3.50 36.49
CA LYS A 707 -3.98 4.15 36.82
C LYS A 707 -3.84 5.45 36.01
N THR A 708 -3.55 6.51 36.74
CA THR A 708 -3.49 7.94 36.36
C THR A 708 -2.43 8.28 35.32
N LEU A 709 -2.82 9.07 34.31
CA LEU A 709 -1.96 9.95 33.52
C LEU A 709 -2.76 11.21 33.12
N ASN A 710 -2.05 12.33 33.06
CA ASN A 710 -2.52 13.72 33.09
C ASN A 710 -3.72 14.06 32.19
N THR A 711 -4.70 14.75 32.78
CA THR A 711 -5.94 15.20 32.15
C THR A 711 -5.73 16.43 31.27
N VAL A 712 -5.94 16.28 29.97
CA VAL A 712 -6.25 17.37 29.03
C VAL A 712 -7.73 17.72 29.17
N SER A 713 -8.09 19.00 29.11
CA SER A 713 -9.45 19.43 29.46
C SER A 713 -10.48 18.96 28.40
N PRO A 714 -11.74 18.69 28.79
CA PRO A 714 -12.80 18.33 27.85
C PRO A 714 -13.04 19.37 26.74
N ALA A 715 -12.71 20.64 27.01
CA ALA A 715 -12.79 21.73 26.03
C ALA A 715 -11.70 21.60 24.95
N ASP A 716 -10.47 21.24 25.34
CA ASP A 716 -9.38 20.99 24.39
C ASP A 716 -9.64 19.73 23.56
N ILE A 717 -10.29 18.72 24.14
CA ILE A 717 -10.71 17.51 23.41
C ILE A 717 -11.82 17.85 22.40
N LEU A 718 -12.81 18.66 22.77
CA LEU A 718 -13.87 19.11 21.86
C LEU A 718 -13.33 20.01 20.74
N GLN A 719 -12.39 20.90 21.05
CA GLN A 719 -11.68 21.74 20.10
C GLN A 719 -10.84 20.88 19.14
N THR A 720 -10.09 19.91 19.67
CA THR A 720 -9.30 18.95 18.88
C THR A 720 -10.19 18.09 18.01
N ILE A 721 -11.37 17.65 18.49
CA ILE A 721 -12.32 16.88 17.70
C ILE A 721 -12.90 17.74 16.56
N TYR A 722 -13.24 19.01 16.82
CA TYR A 722 -13.70 19.92 15.78
C TYR A 722 -12.63 20.24 14.74
N GLU A 723 -11.39 20.49 15.18
CA GLU A 723 -10.24 20.70 14.30
C GLU A 723 -9.88 19.44 13.52
N THR A 724 -10.00 18.25 14.14
CA THR A 724 -9.79 16.96 13.49
C THR A 724 -10.90 16.65 12.48
N LEU A 725 -12.16 16.98 12.77
CA LEU A 725 -13.28 16.80 11.83
C LEU A 725 -13.19 17.78 10.66
N ALA A 726 -12.80 19.04 10.90
CA ALA A 726 -12.52 20.02 9.86
C ALA A 726 -11.31 19.61 9.00
N PHE A 727 -10.24 19.10 9.64
CA PHE A 727 -9.07 18.53 8.98
C PHE A 727 -9.42 17.27 8.17
N CYS A 728 -10.25 16.36 8.68
CA CYS A 728 -10.70 15.17 7.97
C CYS A 728 -11.65 15.49 6.80
N ALA A 729 -12.42 16.57 6.87
CA ALA A 729 -13.22 17.08 5.76
C ALA A 729 -12.30 17.69 4.67
N ALA A 730 -11.33 18.52 5.08
CA ALA A 730 -10.32 19.07 4.17
C ALA A 730 -9.42 17.98 3.54
N MET A 731 -9.08 16.92 4.27
CA MET A 731 -8.32 15.78 3.77
C MET A 731 -9.12 14.93 2.77
N ARG A 732 -10.44 14.81 2.93
CA ARG A 732 -11.32 14.10 1.99
C ARG A 732 -11.50 14.85 0.67
N GLU A 733 -11.59 16.18 0.71
CA GLU A 733 -11.63 17.00 -0.51
C GLU A 733 -10.28 17.03 -1.25
N ASN A 734 -9.15 16.89 -0.56
CA ASN A 734 -7.82 17.09 -1.16
C ASN A 734 -7.00 15.80 -1.45
N PHE A 735 -7.30 14.63 -0.85
CA PHE A 735 -6.38 13.48 -0.87
C PHE A 735 -6.97 12.08 -1.18
N VAL A 736 -8.26 11.97 -1.51
CA VAL A 736 -8.80 10.72 -2.11
C VAL A 736 -8.79 10.88 -3.62
N SER A 737 -8.10 9.99 -4.35
CA SER A 737 -8.27 9.89 -5.81
C SER A 737 -9.72 9.62 -6.13
N ALA A 738 -10.45 10.67 -6.49
CA ALA A 738 -11.86 10.56 -6.85
C ALA A 738 -11.97 9.58 -8.03
N PRO A 739 -12.98 8.69 -8.00
CA PRO A 739 -13.11 7.62 -8.99
C PRO A 739 -13.06 8.18 -10.42
N PRO A 740 -12.44 7.44 -11.37
CA PRO A 740 -12.37 7.89 -12.76
C PRO A 740 -13.77 8.11 -13.32
N LEU A 741 -13.91 9.07 -14.24
CA LEU A 741 -15.18 9.32 -14.91
C LEU A 741 -15.69 8.03 -15.58
N ARG A 742 -16.97 7.73 -15.39
CA ARG A 742 -17.61 6.57 -16.03
C ARG A 742 -18.21 6.97 -17.37
N ALA A 743 -18.09 6.11 -18.37
CA ALA A 743 -18.57 6.39 -19.72
C ALA A 743 -19.97 5.78 -19.95
N PHE A 744 -20.88 6.56 -20.51
CA PHE A 744 -22.25 6.15 -20.82
C PHE A 744 -22.58 6.50 -22.27
N GLY A 745 -23.14 5.55 -23.02
CA GLY A 745 -23.72 5.76 -24.35
C GLY A 745 -25.24 5.56 -24.34
N PRO A 746 -25.91 5.64 -25.51
CA PRO A 746 -27.34 5.39 -25.63
C PRO A 746 -27.77 3.99 -25.13
N ASP A 747 -26.87 3.01 -25.26
CA ASP A 747 -27.09 1.61 -24.84
C ASP A 747 -26.71 1.33 -23.38
N GLY A 748 -26.29 2.36 -22.61
CA GLY A 748 -25.90 2.23 -21.20
C GLY A 748 -24.39 2.38 -20.96
N LEU A 749 -23.89 1.69 -19.92
CA LEU A 749 -22.51 1.79 -19.44
C LEU A 749 -21.49 1.25 -20.46
N ARG A 750 -20.36 1.95 -20.62
CA ARG A 750 -19.28 1.65 -21.59
C ARG A 750 -17.92 1.54 -20.90
N ASP A 751 -17.69 0.45 -20.17
CA ASP A 751 -16.43 0.24 -19.43
C ASP A 751 -15.19 0.10 -20.36
N ASP A 752 -15.40 -0.09 -21.66
CA ASP A 752 -14.36 -0.12 -22.70
C ASP A 752 -13.80 1.28 -23.05
N LYS A 753 -14.43 2.36 -22.57
CA LYS A 753 -14.10 3.73 -22.93
C LYS A 753 -13.60 4.52 -21.73
N LYS A 754 -12.52 5.28 -21.92
CA LYS A 754 -11.94 6.17 -20.92
C LYS A 754 -11.88 7.60 -21.46
N CYS A 755 -12.11 8.58 -20.59
CA CYS A 755 -11.98 9.99 -20.95
C CYS A 755 -10.50 10.34 -21.14
N SER A 756 -10.16 10.96 -22.25
CA SER A 756 -8.80 11.48 -22.52
C SER A 756 -8.59 12.91 -22.01
N GLU A 757 -9.65 13.59 -21.57
CA GLU A 757 -9.62 15.01 -21.23
C GLU A 757 -9.21 15.20 -19.76
N ALA A 758 -7.97 15.63 -19.53
CA ALA A 758 -7.42 15.79 -18.18
C ALA A 758 -8.21 16.81 -17.33
N ALA A 759 -8.66 17.92 -17.94
CA ALA A 759 -9.46 18.95 -17.27
C ALA A 759 -10.85 18.44 -16.83
N ALA A 760 -11.38 17.39 -17.49
CA ALA A 760 -12.67 16.81 -17.12
C ALA A 760 -12.61 15.99 -15.82
N GLY A 761 -11.42 15.54 -15.42
CA GLY A 761 -11.21 14.66 -14.27
C GLY A 761 -11.70 15.24 -12.94
N ALA A 762 -12.13 14.36 -12.03
CA ALA A 762 -12.70 14.72 -10.74
C ALA A 762 -11.76 15.54 -9.83
N GLN A 763 -10.45 15.34 -9.97
CA GLN A 763 -9.41 16.03 -9.18
C GLN A 763 -8.70 17.14 -9.95
N SER A 764 -9.18 17.49 -11.16
CA SER A 764 -8.51 18.49 -11.99
C SER A 764 -8.56 19.89 -11.35
N GLY A 765 -9.48 20.12 -10.41
CA GLY A 765 -9.74 21.43 -9.84
C GLY A 765 -10.42 22.38 -10.82
N TYR A 766 -10.77 21.91 -12.02
CA TYR A 766 -11.48 22.68 -13.02
C TYR A 766 -12.98 22.41 -12.94
N ARG A 767 -13.80 23.38 -13.34
CA ARG A 767 -15.23 23.22 -13.60
C ARG A 767 -15.57 23.54 -15.04
N VAL A 768 -16.61 22.91 -15.58
CA VAL A 768 -17.14 23.28 -16.90
C VAL A 768 -17.80 24.65 -16.77
N THR A 769 -17.33 25.64 -17.55
CA THR A 769 -17.92 26.98 -17.57
C THR A 769 -18.71 27.23 -18.84
N ARG A 770 -18.25 26.69 -19.96
CA ARG A 770 -18.92 26.81 -21.25
C ARG A 770 -18.90 25.49 -22.02
N VAL A 771 -19.94 25.28 -22.83
CA VAL A 771 -19.97 24.25 -23.85
C VAL A 771 -20.24 24.90 -25.20
N LEU A 772 -19.27 24.79 -26.10
CA LEU A 772 -19.32 25.34 -27.46
C LEU A 772 -19.80 24.23 -28.41
N MET A 773 -20.78 24.55 -29.26
CA MET A 773 -21.39 23.59 -30.18
C MET A 773 -21.49 24.16 -31.60
N TRP A 774 -21.22 23.31 -32.58
CA TRP A 774 -21.28 23.62 -34.01
C TRP A 774 -22.29 22.70 -34.68
N GLY A 775 -23.18 23.28 -35.47
CA GLY A 775 -24.15 22.51 -36.25
C GLY A 775 -24.95 23.38 -37.22
N GLY A 776 -25.45 22.74 -38.26
CA GLY A 776 -26.32 23.31 -39.28
C GLY A 776 -27.43 22.33 -39.64
N GLU A 777 -27.34 21.71 -40.82
CA GLU A 777 -28.23 20.61 -41.21
C GLU A 777 -27.98 19.33 -40.39
N PHE A 778 -26.76 19.16 -39.88
CA PHE A 778 -26.36 18.08 -38.98
C PHE A 778 -25.54 18.63 -37.81
N PHE A 779 -25.24 17.80 -36.81
CA PHE A 779 -24.34 18.16 -35.72
C PHE A 779 -22.88 17.96 -36.13
N ASP A 780 -22.08 19.03 -36.09
CA ASP A 780 -20.73 19.05 -36.64
C ASP A 780 -19.64 18.92 -35.57
N GLY A 781 -19.88 19.39 -34.34
CA GLY A 781 -18.89 19.29 -33.27
C GLY A 781 -19.24 19.96 -31.96
N LEU A 782 -18.40 19.69 -30.96
CA LEU A 782 -18.54 20.14 -29.57
C LEU A 782 -17.17 20.37 -28.95
N GLN A 783 -17.09 21.34 -28.03
CA GLN A 783 -15.91 21.56 -27.18
C GLN A 783 -16.34 22.03 -25.79
N PHE A 784 -15.80 21.39 -24.75
CA PHE A 784 -15.95 21.83 -23.37
C PHE A 784 -14.88 22.86 -23.02
N VAL A 785 -15.25 23.89 -22.24
CA VAL A 785 -14.33 24.90 -21.73
C VAL A 785 -14.36 24.88 -20.22
N TYR A 786 -13.17 24.89 -19.63
CA TYR A 786 -12.93 24.66 -18.22
C TYR A 786 -12.24 25.85 -17.55
N GLU A 787 -12.57 26.15 -16.30
CA GLU A 787 -11.87 27.15 -15.49
C GLU A 787 -11.60 26.60 -14.09
N LYS A 788 -10.46 26.97 -13.50
CA LYS A 788 -10.04 26.49 -12.18
C LYS A 788 -10.91 27.10 -11.07
N ASP A 789 -11.48 26.27 -10.22
CA ASP A 789 -12.30 26.69 -9.09
C ASP A 789 -11.39 27.31 -8.00
N THR A 790 -11.47 28.62 -7.80
CA THR A 790 -10.62 29.40 -6.85
C THR A 790 -11.34 29.72 -5.54
N THR A 791 -12.43 29.02 -5.23
CA THR A 791 -13.34 29.35 -4.11
C THR A 791 -12.80 29.08 -2.69
N GLY A 792 -11.47 29.20 -2.48
CA GLY A 792 -10.83 29.01 -1.16
C GLY A 792 -9.82 30.07 -0.71
N HIS A 793 -9.23 30.89 -1.59
CA HIS A 793 -8.26 31.90 -1.15
C HIS A 793 -8.36 33.21 -1.97
N ALA A 794 -8.72 34.29 -1.28
CA ALA A 794 -8.67 35.64 -1.80
C ALA A 794 -7.20 36.08 -1.93
N LEU A 795 -6.72 36.21 -3.17
CA LEU A 795 -5.88 37.29 -3.70
C LEU A 795 -5.38 36.91 -5.11
N SER A 796 -6.05 37.45 -6.13
CA SER A 796 -5.53 37.88 -7.44
C SER A 796 -4.29 37.15 -8.00
N THR A 797 -4.50 36.22 -8.93
CA THR A 797 -3.79 36.11 -10.22
C THR A 797 -4.67 35.31 -11.21
N SER A 798 -4.58 35.64 -12.51
CA SER A 798 -5.46 35.26 -13.63
C SER A 798 -6.15 33.88 -13.59
N SER A 799 -7.47 33.82 -13.81
CA SER A 799 -8.19 32.56 -14.04
C SER A 799 -7.74 31.91 -15.35
N THR A 800 -6.99 30.81 -15.27
CA THR A 800 -6.57 30.04 -16.44
C THR A 800 -7.77 29.32 -17.05
N THR A 801 -8.26 29.82 -18.19
CA THR A 801 -9.28 29.15 -19.00
C THR A 801 -8.61 28.08 -19.85
N VAL A 802 -9.13 26.85 -19.80
CA VAL A 802 -8.63 25.71 -20.57
C VAL A 802 -9.71 25.27 -21.56
N TYR A 803 -9.37 25.26 -22.85
CA TYR A 803 -10.24 24.71 -23.89
C TYR A 803 -9.94 23.22 -24.04
N GLY A 804 -10.95 22.38 -23.85
CA GLY A 804 -10.81 20.94 -24.07
C GLY A 804 -10.67 20.58 -25.54
N SER A 805 -10.59 19.29 -25.85
CA SER A 805 -10.50 18.81 -27.22
C SER A 805 -11.78 19.15 -28.01
N LEU A 806 -11.63 19.76 -29.20
CA LEU A 806 -12.72 19.97 -30.14
C LEU A 806 -13.09 18.63 -30.81
N MET A 807 -14.19 18.03 -30.37
CA MET A 807 -14.73 16.77 -30.91
C MET A 807 -15.65 17.08 -32.08
N GLY A 808 -15.08 17.31 -33.27
CA GLY A 808 -15.83 17.69 -34.46
C GLY A 808 -15.24 17.24 -35.79
N ASN A 809 -16.10 17.22 -36.81
CA ASN A 809 -15.74 16.94 -38.20
C ASN A 809 -14.96 18.13 -38.83
N ALA A 810 -14.68 18.05 -40.14
CA ALA A 810 -13.95 19.10 -40.85
C ALA A 810 -14.64 20.48 -40.82
N ASN A 811 -15.98 20.53 -40.76
CA ASN A 811 -16.72 21.79 -40.68
C ASN A 811 -16.49 22.50 -39.35
N ALA A 812 -16.67 21.78 -38.23
CA ALA A 812 -16.42 22.33 -36.90
C ALA A 812 -14.97 22.79 -36.73
N LYS A 813 -13.99 22.06 -37.28
CA LYS A 813 -12.57 22.45 -37.24
C LYS A 813 -12.28 23.73 -38.05
N ARG A 814 -12.90 23.90 -39.22
CA ARG A 814 -12.76 25.13 -40.03
C ARG A 814 -13.38 26.34 -39.35
N GLN A 815 -14.45 26.15 -38.59
CA GLN A 815 -15.20 27.21 -37.90
C GLN A 815 -14.93 27.25 -36.39
N ALA A 816 -13.78 26.73 -35.94
CA ALA A 816 -13.48 26.56 -34.51
C ALA A 816 -13.55 27.86 -33.67
N SER A 817 -13.42 29.04 -34.29
CA SER A 817 -13.55 30.34 -33.62
C SER A 817 -14.99 30.90 -33.58
N GLN A 818 -15.94 30.27 -34.27
CA GLN A 818 -17.33 30.73 -34.41
C GLN A 818 -18.32 29.59 -34.10
N PRO A 819 -18.59 29.30 -32.82
CA PRO A 819 -19.60 28.32 -32.44
C PRO A 819 -21.00 28.76 -32.86
N THR A 820 -21.83 27.82 -33.32
CA THR A 820 -23.24 28.06 -33.62
C THR A 820 -24.03 28.38 -32.35
N VAL A 821 -23.74 27.64 -31.27
CA VAL A 821 -24.43 27.75 -29.99
C VAL A 821 -23.42 27.63 -28.85
N THR A 822 -23.52 28.54 -27.88
CA THR A 822 -22.71 28.53 -26.65
C THR A 822 -23.62 28.37 -25.44
N LEU A 823 -23.36 27.37 -24.60
CA LEU A 823 -24.01 27.20 -23.30
C LEU A 823 -23.08 27.70 -22.19
N GLU A 824 -23.39 28.86 -21.60
CA GLU A 824 -22.68 29.42 -20.43
C GLU A 824 -23.30 28.94 -19.11
N LEU A 825 -22.53 28.23 -18.27
CA LEU A 825 -22.98 27.65 -17.00
C LEU A 825 -22.73 28.60 -15.80
N LEU A 826 -23.70 28.67 -14.87
CA LEU A 826 -23.52 29.32 -13.56
C LEU A 826 -22.52 28.54 -12.68
N PRO A 827 -21.99 29.12 -11.58
CA PRO A 827 -21.08 28.44 -10.66
C PRO A 827 -21.66 27.16 -10.06
N ASP A 828 -22.97 27.14 -9.91
CA ASP A 828 -23.76 26.03 -9.40
C ASP A 828 -24.60 25.33 -10.48
N GLU A 829 -24.26 25.50 -11.75
CA GLU A 829 -24.95 24.82 -12.84
C GLU A 829 -24.04 23.79 -13.51
N VAL A 830 -24.57 22.58 -13.68
CA VAL A 830 -23.86 21.43 -14.25
C VAL A 830 -24.71 20.77 -15.32
N VAL A 831 -24.07 20.19 -16.34
CA VAL A 831 -24.75 19.38 -17.35
C VAL A 831 -25.05 18.02 -16.75
N THR A 832 -26.32 17.60 -16.77
CA THR A 832 -26.76 16.36 -16.12
C THR A 832 -27.16 15.28 -17.12
N ARG A 833 -27.61 15.69 -18.33
CA ARG A 833 -28.11 14.78 -19.35
C ARG A 833 -27.83 15.29 -20.76
N VAL A 834 -27.61 14.33 -21.67
CA VAL A 834 -27.53 14.58 -23.11
C VAL A 834 -28.56 13.74 -23.86
N SER A 835 -29.20 14.36 -24.83
CA SER A 835 -30.20 13.77 -25.73
C SER A 835 -30.02 14.34 -27.14
N GLY A 836 -30.76 13.86 -28.12
CA GLY A 836 -30.71 14.42 -29.46
C GLY A 836 -31.48 13.58 -30.46
N ARG A 837 -31.21 13.81 -31.75
CA ARG A 837 -31.76 13.03 -32.86
C ARG A 837 -30.66 12.39 -33.68
N LYS A 838 -30.85 11.12 -34.05
CA LYS A 838 -29.89 10.30 -34.79
C LYS A 838 -30.61 9.52 -35.90
N GLY A 839 -30.13 9.65 -37.12
CA GLY A 839 -30.42 8.76 -38.25
C GLY A 839 -29.24 7.80 -38.49
N ALA A 840 -28.67 7.83 -39.69
CA ALA A 840 -27.37 7.20 -39.94
C ALA A 840 -26.22 7.93 -39.21
N TRP A 841 -26.43 9.20 -38.87
CA TRP A 841 -25.50 10.10 -38.18
C TRP A 841 -26.25 10.91 -37.11
N THR A 842 -25.50 11.65 -36.29
CA THR A 842 -26.08 12.53 -35.28
C THR A 842 -26.58 13.81 -35.95
N ASP A 843 -27.90 13.98 -36.02
CA ASP A 843 -28.55 15.14 -36.62
C ASP A 843 -28.52 16.35 -35.68
N ASN A 844 -28.82 16.14 -34.40
CA ASN A 844 -28.69 17.18 -33.37
C ASN A 844 -28.34 16.60 -32.00
N ILE A 845 -27.88 17.49 -31.11
CA ILE A 845 -27.70 17.23 -29.69
C ILE A 845 -28.43 18.28 -28.87
N THR A 846 -28.95 17.88 -27.73
CA THR A 846 -29.58 18.70 -26.70
C THR A 846 -28.97 18.38 -25.35
N LEU A 847 -28.35 19.38 -24.72
CA LEU A 847 -27.81 19.30 -23.37
C LEU A 847 -28.83 19.81 -22.36
N HIS A 848 -28.93 19.14 -21.21
CA HIS A 848 -29.82 19.49 -20.10
C HIS A 848 -29.00 19.76 -18.85
N THR A 849 -29.35 20.78 -18.08
CA THR A 849 -28.67 21.13 -16.82
C THR A 849 -29.49 20.77 -15.59
N ASN A 850 -28.87 20.84 -14.40
CA ASN A 850 -29.56 20.66 -13.10
C ASN A 850 -30.68 21.68 -12.86
N PHE A 851 -30.69 22.83 -13.56
CA PHE A 851 -31.76 23.83 -13.48
C PHE A 851 -32.81 23.70 -14.60
N GLU A 852 -32.94 22.52 -15.21
CA GLU A 852 -33.88 22.23 -16.32
C GLU A 852 -33.66 23.12 -17.55
N ARG A 853 -32.51 23.77 -17.68
CA ARG A 853 -32.17 24.56 -18.86
C ARG A 853 -31.70 23.61 -19.95
N THR A 854 -32.19 23.83 -21.16
CA THR A 854 -31.85 23.00 -22.33
C THR A 854 -31.22 23.83 -23.43
N MET A 855 -30.23 23.27 -24.11
CA MET A 855 -29.57 23.90 -25.26
C MET A 855 -29.41 22.90 -26.39
N THR A 856 -29.99 23.19 -27.56
CA THR A 856 -30.00 22.30 -28.73
C THR A 856 -29.17 22.88 -29.88
N CYS A 857 -28.41 22.02 -30.57
CA CYS A 857 -27.60 22.38 -31.73
C CYS A 857 -27.64 21.27 -32.79
N GLY A 858 -27.82 21.64 -34.06
CA GLY A 858 -27.93 20.72 -35.21
C GLY A 858 -29.29 20.76 -35.93
N GLY A 859 -29.52 19.80 -36.81
CA GLY A 859 -30.68 19.75 -37.70
C GLY A 859 -31.93 19.09 -37.11
N LYS A 860 -32.95 18.90 -37.97
CA LYS A 860 -34.27 18.35 -37.60
C LYS A 860 -34.47 16.88 -38.02
N GLY A 861 -33.46 16.25 -38.61
CA GLY A 861 -33.48 14.85 -39.07
C GLY A 861 -33.40 13.82 -37.92
N GLY A 862 -33.50 12.53 -38.26
CA GLY A 862 -33.25 11.42 -37.32
C GLY A 862 -34.40 11.09 -36.35
N GLY A 863 -34.25 9.97 -35.63
CA GLY A 863 -35.10 9.57 -34.50
C GLY A 863 -34.49 9.95 -33.15
N ASP A 864 -35.30 10.02 -32.10
CA ASP A 864 -34.84 10.49 -30.78
C ASP A 864 -33.87 9.49 -30.11
N PHE A 865 -32.83 10.01 -29.46
CA PHE A 865 -31.96 9.24 -28.57
C PHE A 865 -31.68 10.01 -27.28
N SER A 866 -31.34 9.27 -26.22
CA SER A 866 -30.91 9.82 -24.94
C SER A 866 -29.81 8.96 -24.36
N VAL A 867 -28.78 9.58 -23.79
CA VAL A 867 -27.80 8.88 -22.96
C VAL A 867 -28.33 8.90 -21.54
N LEU A 868 -28.55 7.73 -20.95
CA LEU A 868 -29.02 7.60 -19.58
C LEU A 868 -27.84 7.64 -18.61
N THR A 869 -27.81 8.66 -17.75
CA THR A 869 -26.80 8.86 -16.71
C THR A 869 -27.40 8.63 -15.32
N PRO A 870 -26.61 8.22 -14.31
CA PRO A 870 -27.08 8.07 -12.93
C PRO A 870 -27.67 9.38 -12.36
N ALA A 871 -28.63 9.26 -11.43
CA ALA A 871 -29.19 10.44 -10.76
C ALA A 871 -28.12 11.22 -9.98
N LYS A 872 -28.22 12.56 -9.96
CA LYS A 872 -27.29 13.47 -9.27
C LYS A 872 -25.83 13.38 -9.75
N SER A 873 -25.64 13.14 -11.04
CA SER A 873 -24.33 13.08 -11.68
C SER A 873 -24.07 14.28 -12.60
N GLU A 874 -22.80 14.59 -12.86
CA GLU A 874 -22.35 15.67 -13.74
C GLU A 874 -21.64 15.10 -14.97
N ILE A 875 -22.04 15.54 -16.17
CA ILE A 875 -21.36 15.25 -17.43
C ILE A 875 -20.21 16.24 -17.58
N ARG A 876 -18.98 15.70 -17.64
CA ARG A 876 -17.74 16.48 -17.66
C ARG A 876 -17.09 16.56 -19.03
N SER A 877 -17.41 15.63 -19.92
CA SER A 877 -16.95 15.59 -21.31
C SER A 877 -17.87 14.68 -22.13
N ILE A 878 -17.93 14.89 -23.45
CA ILE A 878 -18.65 14.00 -24.38
C ILE A 878 -17.74 13.74 -25.58
N SER A 879 -17.65 12.47 -25.98
CA SER A 879 -16.90 12.05 -27.17
C SER A 879 -17.83 11.48 -28.25
N PHE A 880 -17.35 11.54 -29.48
CA PHE A 880 -18.01 11.00 -30.66
C PHE A 880 -17.02 10.18 -31.47
N LYS A 881 -17.53 9.24 -32.27
CA LYS A 881 -16.80 8.68 -33.40
C LYS A 881 -16.83 9.70 -34.54
N ILE A 882 -15.65 10.20 -34.92
CA ILE A 882 -15.47 11.25 -35.90
C ILE A 882 -15.27 10.65 -37.30
N GLY A 883 -16.16 10.98 -38.22
CA GLY A 883 -15.99 10.82 -39.67
C GLY A 883 -16.41 12.12 -40.38
N ASP A 884 -16.92 12.02 -41.60
CA ASP A 884 -17.56 13.16 -42.29
C ASP A 884 -18.76 13.69 -41.47
N HIS A 885 -19.45 12.78 -40.77
CA HIS A 885 -20.47 13.07 -39.77
C HIS A 885 -20.14 12.43 -38.42
N LEU A 886 -20.72 12.95 -37.34
CA LEU A 886 -20.51 12.45 -35.98
C LEU A 886 -21.47 11.30 -35.65
N THR A 887 -20.95 10.25 -35.03
CA THR A 887 -21.72 9.09 -34.57
C THR A 887 -21.32 8.70 -33.14
N ASP A 888 -22.14 7.87 -32.49
CA ASP A 888 -21.85 7.22 -31.19
C ASP A 888 -21.44 8.18 -30.07
N ALA A 889 -22.39 9.02 -29.63
CA ALA A 889 -22.22 9.92 -28.50
C ALA A 889 -21.95 9.15 -27.19
N ILE A 890 -20.83 9.42 -26.53
CA ILE A 890 -20.46 8.83 -25.24
C ILE A 890 -20.20 9.96 -24.24
N ALA A 891 -20.99 10.02 -23.18
CA ALA A 891 -20.84 10.98 -22.09
C ALA A 891 -19.94 10.42 -20.98
N PHE A 892 -19.00 11.23 -20.49
CA PHE A 892 -18.15 10.91 -19.35
C PHE A 892 -18.67 11.62 -18.11
N VAL A 893 -19.02 10.82 -17.11
CA VAL A 893 -19.85 11.21 -15.97
C VAL A 893 -19.07 11.09 -14.67
N LEU A 894 -19.16 12.15 -13.86
CA LEU A 894 -18.71 12.17 -12.48
C LEU A 894 -19.87 11.73 -11.57
N GLU A 895 -19.71 10.60 -10.88
CA GLU A 895 -20.67 10.07 -9.92
C GLU A 895 -20.53 10.77 -8.54
N PRO A 896 -21.63 10.89 -7.76
CA PRO A 896 -21.62 11.67 -6.54
C PRO A 896 -20.77 10.98 -5.44
N SER A 897 -19.55 11.46 -5.25
CA SER A 897 -18.73 11.17 -4.05
C SER A 897 -18.57 12.38 -3.12
N SER A 898 -19.00 13.57 -3.53
CA SER A 898 -18.92 14.80 -2.73
C SER A 898 -19.66 15.97 -3.40
N THR A 899 -20.83 15.74 -4.00
CA THR A 899 -21.60 16.87 -4.53
C THR A 899 -22.01 17.77 -3.36
N LYS A 900 -21.37 18.95 -3.27
CA LYS A 900 -21.86 20.10 -2.50
C LYS A 900 -23.38 20.13 -2.68
N THR A 901 -24.12 20.25 -1.58
CA THR A 901 -25.57 20.52 -1.59
C THR A 901 -25.81 21.86 -2.29
N LEU A 902 -25.75 21.84 -3.61
CA LEU A 902 -25.87 22.97 -4.53
C LEU A 902 -27.32 23.44 -4.49
N GLY A 903 -27.68 24.22 -3.47
CA GLY A 903 -29.02 24.80 -3.32
C GLY A 903 -29.58 24.87 -1.90
N GLY A 904 -28.92 24.26 -0.90
CA GLY A 904 -29.41 24.24 0.49
C GLY A 904 -29.68 25.65 1.06
N ASP A 905 -28.66 26.51 1.05
CA ASP A 905 -28.74 27.88 1.58
C ASP A 905 -29.73 28.74 0.79
N THR A 906 -29.85 28.53 -0.53
CA THR A 906 -30.74 29.32 -1.39
C THR A 906 -32.22 29.01 -1.13
N MET A 907 -32.53 27.74 -0.87
CA MET A 907 -33.89 27.28 -0.55
C MET A 907 -34.31 27.69 0.86
N GLU A 908 -33.39 27.66 1.83
CA GLU A 908 -33.65 28.11 3.20
C GLU A 908 -34.00 29.61 3.25
N ILE A 909 -33.26 30.44 2.51
CA ILE A 909 -33.55 31.87 2.39
C ILE A 909 -34.93 32.09 1.73
N LEU A 910 -35.29 31.31 0.71
CA LEU A 910 -36.60 31.38 0.07
C LEU A 910 -37.74 31.05 1.05
N MET A 911 -37.61 29.94 1.76
CA MET A 911 -38.61 29.49 2.74
C MET A 911 -38.77 30.51 3.88
N LYS A 912 -37.67 31.06 4.39
CA LYS A 912 -37.69 32.15 5.39
C LYS A 912 -38.40 33.40 4.85
N THR A 913 -38.14 33.76 3.60
CA THR A 913 -38.76 34.92 2.96
C THR A 913 -40.26 34.74 2.74
N LEU A 914 -40.70 33.51 2.46
CA LEU A 914 -42.10 33.14 2.28
C LEU A 914 -42.82 32.78 3.59
N SER A 915 -42.16 32.82 4.75
CA SER A 915 -42.75 32.39 6.03
C SER A 915 -43.83 33.33 6.59
N SER A 916 -43.90 34.57 6.08
CA SER A 916 -44.74 35.65 6.64
C SER A 916 -46.13 35.80 6.00
N GLY A 917 -46.45 35.06 4.93
CA GLY A 917 -47.71 35.19 4.17
C GLY A 917 -48.63 33.96 4.26
N ASP A 918 -49.94 34.15 4.12
CA ASP A 918 -50.89 33.04 4.01
C ASP A 918 -50.65 32.20 2.74
N HIS A 919 -51.11 30.96 2.73
CA HIS A 919 -50.86 30.02 1.63
C HIS A 919 -51.34 30.54 0.25
N SER A 920 -52.46 31.28 0.19
CA SER A 920 -53.00 31.79 -1.08
C SER A 920 -52.12 32.90 -1.65
N SER A 921 -51.70 33.84 -0.80
CA SER A 921 -50.81 34.95 -1.18
C SER A 921 -49.43 34.45 -1.64
N ARG A 922 -48.88 33.43 -0.98
CA ARG A 922 -47.62 32.76 -1.39
C ARG A 922 -47.72 32.14 -2.77
N GLN A 923 -48.79 31.39 -3.04
CA GLN A 923 -48.97 30.74 -4.34
C GLN A 923 -49.11 31.76 -5.48
N LYS A 924 -49.86 32.84 -5.26
CA LYS A 924 -50.01 33.93 -6.26
C LYS A 924 -48.68 34.62 -6.55
N ALA A 925 -47.88 34.89 -5.51
CA ALA A 925 -46.56 35.50 -5.67
C ALA A 925 -45.59 34.59 -6.44
N ILE A 926 -45.56 33.29 -6.13
CA ILE A 926 -44.76 32.29 -6.86
C ILE A 926 -45.18 32.23 -8.34
N SER A 927 -46.49 32.13 -8.63
CA SER A 927 -46.99 32.11 -10.01
C SER A 927 -46.64 33.38 -10.80
N ALA A 928 -46.72 34.56 -10.16
CA ALA A 928 -46.33 35.82 -10.80
C ALA A 928 -44.82 35.88 -11.06
N ALA A 929 -43.98 35.47 -10.10
CA ALA A 929 -42.53 35.42 -10.25
C ALA A 929 -42.10 34.45 -11.37
N LEU A 930 -42.69 33.26 -11.43
CA LEU A 930 -42.44 32.31 -12.51
C LEU A 930 -42.74 32.92 -13.88
N ARG A 931 -43.85 33.64 -14.03
CA ARG A 931 -44.19 34.33 -15.28
C ARG A 931 -43.18 35.41 -15.67
N TYR A 932 -42.68 36.18 -14.70
CA TYR A 932 -41.67 37.20 -14.98
C TYR A 932 -40.34 36.57 -15.41
N LEU A 933 -39.89 35.54 -14.70
CA LEU A 933 -38.65 34.83 -14.99
C LEU A 933 -38.72 34.07 -16.32
N GLU A 934 -39.87 33.50 -16.67
CA GLU A 934 -40.08 32.81 -17.94
C GLU A 934 -39.93 33.77 -19.13
N ASN A 935 -40.48 34.99 -19.04
CA ASN A 935 -40.29 36.00 -20.09
C ASN A 935 -38.81 36.40 -20.25
N ILE A 936 -38.08 36.52 -19.13
CA ILE A 936 -36.64 36.84 -19.13
C ILE A 936 -35.82 35.68 -19.69
N ALA A 937 -36.15 34.44 -19.35
CA ALA A 937 -35.46 33.24 -19.83
C ALA A 937 -35.57 33.10 -21.36
N HIS A 938 -36.75 33.37 -21.93
CA HIS A 938 -37.02 33.28 -23.36
C HIS A 938 -36.49 34.49 -24.16
N GLN A 939 -36.58 35.70 -23.62
CA GLN A 939 -36.18 36.94 -24.30
C GLN A 939 -35.32 37.84 -23.38
N PRO A 940 -34.08 37.41 -23.03
CA PRO A 940 -33.24 38.11 -22.05
C PRO A 940 -32.77 39.50 -22.52
N GLU A 941 -32.78 39.75 -23.83
CA GLU A 941 -32.40 41.04 -24.42
C GLU A 941 -33.44 42.13 -24.19
N GLU A 942 -34.72 41.74 -24.15
CA GLU A 942 -35.86 42.64 -24.16
C GLU A 942 -36.01 43.37 -22.81
N LEU A 943 -35.84 44.69 -22.82
CA LEU A 943 -35.79 45.52 -21.62
C LEU A 943 -37.12 45.52 -20.84
N LYS A 944 -38.26 45.41 -21.53
CA LYS A 944 -39.58 45.45 -20.87
C LYS A 944 -39.82 44.28 -19.91
N PHE A 945 -39.15 43.15 -20.11
CA PHE A 945 -39.28 41.97 -19.24
C PHE A 945 -38.37 42.03 -18.02
N LYS A 946 -37.31 42.83 -18.10
CA LYS A 946 -36.35 43.04 -17.02
C LYS A 946 -36.79 44.11 -16.03
N ARG A 947 -37.85 44.87 -16.30
CA ARG A 947 -38.31 45.99 -15.46
C ARG A 947 -39.80 45.89 -15.17
N ILE A 948 -40.15 45.79 -13.88
CA ILE A 948 -41.53 45.65 -13.39
C ILE A 948 -41.87 46.87 -12.54
N ARG A 949 -42.98 47.55 -12.81
CA ARG A 949 -43.47 48.68 -11.98
C ARG A 949 -44.28 48.14 -10.81
N ALA A 950 -43.98 48.56 -9.58
CA ALA A 950 -44.65 48.07 -8.37
C ALA A 950 -46.15 48.42 -8.33
N SER A 951 -46.55 49.55 -8.92
CA SER A 951 -47.95 49.97 -9.07
C SER A 951 -48.73 49.21 -10.16
N ASN A 952 -48.09 48.29 -10.90
CA ASN A 952 -48.77 47.48 -11.89
C ASN A 952 -49.84 46.60 -11.21
N LYS A 953 -51.08 46.63 -11.73
CA LYS A 953 -52.23 45.89 -11.17
C LYS A 953 -51.93 44.40 -11.00
N PHE A 954 -51.21 43.78 -11.93
CA PHE A 954 -50.82 42.37 -11.85
C PHE A 954 -49.78 42.12 -10.76
N PHE A 955 -48.81 43.02 -10.58
CA PHE A 955 -47.83 42.90 -9.49
C PHE A 955 -48.50 43.09 -8.13
N ALA A 956 -49.26 44.17 -7.94
CA ALA A 956 -49.93 44.49 -6.69
C ALA A 956 -50.92 43.40 -6.24
N SER A 957 -51.70 42.83 -7.18
CA SER A 957 -52.72 41.81 -6.89
C SER A 957 -52.15 40.41 -6.63
N ASN A 958 -50.86 40.17 -6.94
CA ASN A 958 -50.22 38.87 -6.77
C ASN A 958 -49.05 38.94 -5.78
N VAL A 959 -47.99 39.66 -6.10
CA VAL A 959 -46.78 39.77 -5.26
C VAL A 959 -47.02 40.74 -4.09
N GLY A 960 -47.72 41.86 -4.32
CA GLY A 960 -48.01 42.86 -3.29
C GLY A 960 -48.82 42.33 -2.10
N THR A 961 -49.56 41.23 -2.29
CA THR A 961 -50.37 40.58 -1.23
C THR A 961 -49.53 39.97 -0.10
N LEU A 962 -48.21 39.79 -0.30
CA LEU A 962 -47.29 39.33 0.75
C LEU A 962 -46.99 40.38 1.83
N GLY A 963 -47.37 41.65 1.61
CA GLY A 963 -46.95 42.78 2.42
C GLY A 963 -45.61 43.37 1.96
N GLU A 964 -45.42 44.67 2.15
CA GLU A 964 -44.34 45.45 1.51
C GLU A 964 -42.93 44.90 1.77
N ALA A 965 -42.59 44.62 3.03
CA ALA A 965 -41.28 44.10 3.41
C ALA A 965 -41.01 42.69 2.85
N ALA A 966 -42.03 41.82 2.86
CA ALA A 966 -41.91 40.45 2.36
C ALA A 966 -41.89 40.40 0.84
N ALA A 967 -42.70 41.21 0.16
CA ALA A 967 -42.70 41.37 -1.29
C ALA A 967 -41.33 41.85 -1.80
N LYS A 968 -40.72 42.84 -1.11
CA LYS A 968 -39.39 43.34 -1.43
C LYS A 968 -38.31 42.27 -1.24
N ALA A 969 -38.33 41.56 -0.12
CA ALA A 969 -37.40 40.46 0.14
C ALA A 969 -37.56 39.32 -0.89
N PHE A 970 -38.79 38.98 -1.25
CA PHE A 970 -39.10 37.93 -2.24
C PHE A 970 -38.63 38.31 -3.64
N MET A 971 -38.88 39.54 -4.08
CA MET A 971 -38.41 40.03 -5.38
C MET A 971 -36.88 40.11 -5.44
N ARG A 972 -36.24 40.52 -4.33
CA ARG A 972 -34.78 40.50 -4.21
C ARG A 972 -34.21 39.09 -4.32
N TRP A 973 -34.85 38.11 -3.69
CA TRP A 973 -34.47 36.71 -3.85
C TRP A 973 -34.67 36.21 -5.29
N CYS A 974 -35.72 36.68 -5.98
CA CYS A 974 -35.95 36.37 -7.40
C CYS A 974 -34.94 37.05 -8.34
N GLY A 975 -33.97 37.81 -7.84
CA GLY A 975 -32.96 38.51 -8.64
C GLY A 975 -33.36 39.90 -9.11
N PHE A 976 -34.39 40.51 -8.51
CA PHE A 976 -34.82 41.87 -8.82
C PHE A 976 -34.38 42.87 -7.75
N GLU A 977 -33.73 43.95 -8.16
CA GLU A 977 -33.38 45.06 -7.30
C GLU A 977 -34.43 46.17 -7.37
N GLU A 978 -34.70 46.80 -6.22
CA GLU A 978 -35.62 47.92 -6.16
C GLU A 978 -34.92 49.20 -6.61
N MET A 979 -35.56 49.92 -7.53
CA MET A 979 -35.14 51.25 -7.95
C MET A 979 -36.31 52.22 -7.87
N SER A 980 -36.06 53.38 -7.27
CA SER A 980 -37.01 54.50 -7.25
C SER A 980 -36.61 55.51 -8.30
N GLU A 981 -37.50 55.79 -9.25
CA GLU A 981 -37.28 56.76 -10.32
C GLU A 981 -38.52 57.64 -10.44
N GLN A 982 -38.35 58.97 -10.32
CA GLN A 982 -39.43 59.97 -10.45
C GLN A 982 -40.66 59.73 -9.54
N GLY A 983 -40.46 59.16 -8.35
CA GLY A 983 -41.54 58.90 -7.38
C GLY A 983 -42.28 57.57 -7.60
N ASP A 984 -41.92 56.80 -8.62
CA ASP A 984 -42.42 55.44 -8.85
C ASP A 984 -41.39 54.37 -8.44
N GLN A 985 -41.86 53.29 -7.80
CA GLN A 985 -41.05 52.12 -7.46
C GLN A 985 -41.04 51.10 -8.60
N TYR A 986 -39.85 50.63 -8.96
CA TYR A 986 -39.60 49.58 -9.94
C TYR A 986 -38.77 48.44 -9.35
N PHE A 987 -38.98 47.23 -9.86
CA PHE A 987 -38.15 46.06 -9.63
C PHE A 987 -37.44 45.71 -10.94
N VAL A 988 -36.11 45.74 -10.94
CA VAL A 988 -35.29 45.49 -12.14
C VAL A 988 -34.44 44.26 -11.95
N PHE A 989 -34.49 43.34 -12.91
CA PHE A 989 -33.76 42.09 -12.85
C PHE A 989 -32.26 42.35 -13.01
N GLN A 990 -31.54 42.19 -11.91
CA GLN A 990 -30.11 42.44 -11.80
C GLN A 990 -29.52 41.42 -10.81
N PRO A 991 -28.92 40.33 -11.30
CA PRO A 991 -28.27 39.35 -10.44
C PRO A 991 -27.09 40.00 -9.68
N ALA A 992 -26.92 39.65 -8.41
CA ALA A 992 -25.97 40.33 -7.52
C ALA A 992 -24.50 40.20 -7.96
N GLN A 993 -23.78 41.32 -7.83
CA GLN A 993 -22.31 41.50 -7.93
C GLN A 993 -21.64 41.07 -9.23
N GLN A 994 -21.46 42.02 -10.16
CA GLN A 994 -20.35 42.00 -11.13
C GLN A 994 -20.06 43.42 -11.64
N GLN A 995 -18.78 43.75 -11.82
CA GLN A 995 -18.30 45.05 -12.35
C GLN A 995 -18.62 45.24 -13.86
N VAL A 996 -19.20 44.23 -14.53
CA VAL A 996 -19.47 44.20 -15.97
C VAL A 996 -20.93 43.79 -16.23
N LYS A 997 -21.56 44.38 -17.25
CA LYS A 997 -22.94 44.09 -17.67
C LYS A 997 -23.08 42.60 -18.05
N PRO A 998 -24.01 41.83 -17.45
CA PRO A 998 -24.13 40.39 -17.70
C PRO A 998 -24.59 40.08 -19.13
N SER A 999 -24.11 38.96 -19.69
CA SER A 999 -24.52 38.48 -21.00
C SER A 999 -26.01 38.07 -20.99
N PRO A 1000 -26.70 38.13 -22.15
CA PRO A 1000 -28.08 37.66 -22.26
C PRO A 1000 -28.24 36.18 -21.87
N GLN A 1001 -27.23 35.36 -22.17
CA GLN A 1001 -27.19 33.95 -21.78
C GLN A 1001 -27.06 33.78 -20.26
N ARG A 1002 -26.29 34.64 -19.60
CA ARG A 1002 -26.17 34.68 -18.14
C ARG A 1002 -27.47 35.08 -17.46
N LEU A 1003 -28.18 36.06 -18.03
CA LEU A 1003 -29.51 36.48 -17.54
C LEU A 1003 -30.54 35.35 -17.67
N SER A 1004 -30.55 34.65 -18.81
CA SER A 1004 -31.40 33.48 -19.02
C SER A 1004 -31.05 32.33 -18.05
N ALA A 1005 -29.75 32.07 -17.81
CA ALA A 1005 -29.30 31.07 -16.85
C ALA A 1005 -29.79 31.37 -15.42
N GLU A 1006 -29.64 32.61 -14.96
CA GLU A 1006 -30.10 33.02 -13.63
C GLU A 1006 -31.63 32.92 -13.51
N ALA A 1007 -32.37 33.27 -14.57
CA ALA A 1007 -33.82 33.11 -14.58
C ALA A 1007 -34.24 31.63 -14.43
N HIS A 1008 -33.59 30.71 -15.17
CA HIS A 1008 -33.82 29.27 -15.05
C HIS A 1008 -33.52 28.73 -13.65
N LYS A 1009 -32.41 29.18 -13.03
CA LYS A 1009 -32.06 28.83 -11.65
C LYS A 1009 -33.16 29.22 -10.67
N ARG A 1010 -33.65 30.47 -10.74
CA ARG A 1010 -34.73 30.95 -9.85
C ARG A 1010 -36.03 30.19 -10.09
N MET A 1011 -36.37 29.90 -11.34
CA MET A 1011 -37.55 29.10 -11.70
C MET A 1011 -37.48 27.69 -11.12
N HIS A 1012 -36.32 27.02 -11.20
CA HIS A 1012 -36.14 25.67 -10.66
C HIS A 1012 -36.49 25.60 -9.17
N PHE A 1013 -35.94 26.50 -8.35
CA PHE A 1013 -36.25 26.55 -6.92
C PHE A 1013 -37.72 26.90 -6.66
N LEU A 1014 -38.30 27.85 -7.38
CA LEU A 1014 -39.71 28.24 -7.22
C LEU A 1014 -40.70 27.10 -7.55
N LYS A 1015 -40.41 26.28 -8.57
CA LYS A 1015 -41.23 25.10 -8.92
C LYS A 1015 -41.19 24.01 -7.83
N ASN A 1016 -40.08 23.91 -7.10
CA ASN A 1016 -39.82 22.86 -6.12
C ASN A 1016 -40.14 23.25 -4.66
N VAL A 1017 -40.79 24.40 -4.43
CA VAL A 1017 -41.18 24.89 -3.08
C VAL A 1017 -42.12 23.94 -2.33
N GLY A 1018 -42.93 23.13 -3.04
CA GLY A 1018 -43.89 22.20 -2.41
C GLY A 1018 -43.38 20.75 -2.26
N THR A 1019 -42.22 20.42 -2.83
CA THR A 1019 -41.64 19.07 -2.82
C THR A 1019 -40.51 18.91 -1.80
N HIS A 1020 -40.04 20.02 -1.24
CA HIS A 1020 -39.04 20.13 -0.18
C HIS A 1020 -39.69 20.68 1.08
#